data_AF-A0A8H5UJF9-F1
#
_entry.id   AF-A0A8H5UJF9-F1
#
_cell.length_a   1.000
_cell.length_b   1.000
_cell.length_c   1.000
_cell.angle_alpha   90.00
_cell.angle_beta   90.00
_cell.angle_gamma   90.00
#
_symmetry.space_group_name_H-M   'P 1'
#
loop_
_entity.id
_entity.type
_entity.pdbx_description
1 polymer ?
#
loop_
_entity_poly.entity_id
_entity_poly.type
_entity_poly.pdbx_seq_one_letter_code
_entity_poly.pdbx_strand_id
1 'polypeptide(L)'
;MSAVKRFAASAQAHDVLQTLKADGIVVIEGAAKIATLDSALQEIGPLADGQTFGLIAKSQTFATELLMNGLFIDLTKRLLTDTCTIYYSDDRTVSTAEPQVSFTSALFSQPGSSGWGLRRQDDCHHTVHPAKRETDFGIAYAATDITKDNGAIRAVIGSNMWKDTRDPTPADETEIELKKGHAILCLGSVFYGQKPNTTNEASMLLSAFTTPGWCRQEENQYLAVPYEIVKTLPKDIQRFVGYYVSLPYGGAVEHMEPLDFLAAEGDWTKSNDNVMTEQFTSPQDLLDKQSSFPIVRTESGDIRGRTDDNVHVFKGVPFAAPPFGPNYLRFGPKSPQVAYPPRGPRRASRHWLRLPDAQRLDTQPRYRGTTSSGLDSRWFARDGVVCVTINYRVGAQGFLYLDDGNPNLGLLDQIAALEWVQKNITAFGGDPSEVTIFGELAGAMSVATLLAFPKAKGLFHRAIVQSRSNAKLNSIATAKRIGHRLAEILGIEVIWEAIKATPFDQILHARAQQREELTARPDPAFWGEVALSFIPWAPTIDEDIIRDIDLLIGSNTEKTRLFLVPDGSINRITEEMLSAIAGMYGLPPEGLGAYRELHPEASSGELFSAIQTDWLWRIPAIRFADAHAKVARASAYMYEFAGQSPQLSGRLGALHSLEIPFVFNTLGLGTEPLLGPAPTHELADTMHRAWVAFATTGDPGWPKYDDSRRSTIHFNTASRTVDNPLDKKLKLWDSVHQFPGYNGHREYSSVDIILCTSIEFVYAEYDQETSSGSYY
;
A
#
# COMPACT_ATOMS: atom_id res chain seq x y z
N MET A 1 18.65 36.44 13.39
CA MET A 1 18.59 35.24 12.56
C MET A 1 20.00 34.94 12.08
N SER A 2 20.39 33.67 11.96
CA SER A 2 21.64 33.33 11.27
C SER A 2 21.47 33.62 9.78
N ALA A 3 22.51 34.07 9.09
CA ALA A 3 22.47 34.16 7.63
C ALA A 3 22.87 32.81 7.02
N VAL A 4 22.22 32.39 5.93
CA VAL A 4 22.64 31.15 5.24
C VAL A 4 24.10 31.28 4.79
N LYS A 5 24.92 30.29 5.11
CA LYS A 5 26.34 30.32 4.78
C LYS A 5 26.54 30.09 3.28
N ARG A 6 27.43 30.91 2.70
CA ARG A 6 27.77 30.92 1.27
C ARG A 6 29.18 30.41 1.06
N PHE A 7 29.35 29.61 0.00
CA PHE A 7 30.63 29.03 -0.40
C PHE A 7 30.86 29.26 -1.89
N ALA A 8 32.09 29.50 -2.31
CA ALA A 8 32.44 29.44 -3.72
C ALA A 8 32.38 27.99 -4.24
N ALA A 9 32.14 27.79 -5.54
CA ALA A 9 32.14 26.46 -6.17
C ALA A 9 33.46 25.66 -6.01
N SER A 10 34.57 26.31 -5.62
CA SER A 10 35.86 25.69 -5.30
C SER A 10 36.03 25.29 -3.83
N ALA A 11 35.01 25.46 -2.99
CA ALA A 11 35.07 25.11 -1.57
C ALA A 11 35.27 23.60 -1.35
N GLN A 12 35.99 23.26 -0.29
CA GLN A 12 36.23 21.87 0.06
C GLN A 12 34.94 21.23 0.59
N ALA A 13 34.61 20.03 0.09
CA ALA A 13 33.40 19.31 0.49
C ALA A 13 33.34 19.05 2.02
N HIS A 14 34.49 18.98 2.71
CA HIS A 14 34.52 18.88 4.17
C HIS A 14 33.88 20.09 4.86
N ASP A 15 34.23 21.31 4.48
CA ASP A 15 33.74 22.54 5.12
C ASP A 15 32.25 22.77 4.86
N VAL A 16 31.83 22.40 3.65
CA VAL A 16 30.43 22.41 3.22
C VAL A 16 29.64 21.36 4.01
N LEU A 17 30.16 20.15 4.19
CA LEU A 17 29.53 19.07 4.95
C LEU A 17 29.36 19.40 6.44
N GLN A 18 30.37 19.99 7.09
CA GLN A 18 30.26 20.40 8.50
C GLN A 18 29.18 21.47 8.67
N THR A 19 29.08 22.38 7.71
CA THR A 19 28.03 23.41 7.72
C THR A 19 26.66 22.80 7.48
N LEU A 20 26.50 21.92 6.47
CA LEU A 20 25.23 21.22 6.21
C LEU A 20 24.73 20.46 7.44
N LYS A 21 25.61 19.79 8.20
CA LYS A 21 25.22 19.10 9.45
C LYS A 21 24.69 20.04 10.54
N ALA A 22 25.19 21.27 10.60
CA ALA A 22 24.77 22.26 11.61
C ALA A 22 23.54 23.08 11.16
N ASP A 23 23.52 23.48 9.90
CA ASP A 23 22.59 24.49 9.35
C ASP A 23 21.48 23.87 8.47
N GLY A 24 21.64 22.63 8.01
CA GLY A 24 20.71 21.93 7.11
C GLY A 24 20.75 22.39 5.65
N ILE A 25 21.16 23.63 5.39
CA ILE A 25 21.16 24.26 4.05
C ILE A 25 22.34 25.22 3.87
N VAL A 26 22.90 25.27 2.65
CA VAL A 26 23.98 26.20 2.27
C VAL A 26 23.79 26.69 0.82
N VAL A 27 24.43 27.80 0.47
CA VAL A 27 24.49 28.33 -0.91
C VAL A 27 25.87 28.11 -1.50
N ILE A 28 25.92 27.59 -2.74
CA ILE A 28 27.12 27.48 -3.56
C ILE A 28 27.07 28.52 -4.68
N GLU A 29 28.02 29.45 -4.67
CA GLU A 29 28.14 30.55 -5.62
C GLU A 29 28.95 30.12 -6.85
N GLY A 30 28.40 30.37 -8.04
CA GLY A 30 28.96 29.86 -9.30
C GLY A 30 28.93 28.34 -9.45
N ALA A 31 28.00 27.65 -8.78
CA ALA A 31 27.83 26.20 -8.81
C ALA A 31 27.69 25.59 -10.22
N ALA A 32 27.15 26.36 -11.17
CA ALA A 32 27.09 26.02 -12.59
C ALA A 32 27.54 27.20 -13.45
N LYS A 33 28.17 26.90 -14.59
CA LYS A 33 28.45 27.90 -15.63
C LYS A 33 27.12 28.34 -16.27
N ILE A 34 26.96 29.64 -16.54
CA ILE A 34 25.77 30.19 -17.18
C ILE A 34 25.49 29.50 -18.52
N ALA A 35 26.52 29.26 -19.34
CA ALA A 35 26.39 28.56 -20.62
C ALA A 35 25.89 27.10 -20.50
N THR A 36 26.30 26.38 -19.44
CA THR A 36 25.80 25.02 -19.15
C THR A 36 24.31 25.06 -18.80
N LEU A 37 23.88 26.04 -18.00
CA LEU A 37 22.45 26.24 -17.70
C LEU A 37 21.65 26.61 -18.94
N ASP A 38 22.16 27.52 -19.78
CA ASP A 38 21.47 27.93 -21.01
C ASP A 38 21.32 26.77 -22.01
N SER A 39 22.36 25.93 -22.15
CA SER A 39 22.29 24.72 -22.99
C SER A 39 21.27 23.71 -22.43
N ALA A 40 21.26 23.48 -21.11
CA ALA A 40 20.26 22.61 -20.48
C ALA A 40 18.83 23.13 -20.66
N LEU A 41 18.60 24.44 -20.53
CA LEU A 41 17.29 25.06 -20.77
C LEU A 41 16.87 24.97 -22.24
N GLN A 42 17.80 25.12 -23.18
CA GLN A 42 17.53 24.98 -24.61
C GLN A 42 17.11 23.54 -24.96
N GLU A 43 17.75 22.53 -24.37
CA GLU A 43 17.39 21.12 -24.54
C GLU A 43 16.03 20.78 -23.90
N ILE A 44 15.78 21.27 -22.68
CA ILE A 44 14.50 21.10 -21.98
C ILE A 44 13.33 21.69 -22.79
N GLY A 45 13.58 22.78 -23.52
CA GLY A 45 12.62 23.43 -24.40
C GLY A 45 11.55 24.25 -23.65
N PRO A 46 10.51 24.72 -24.37
CA PRO A 46 9.42 25.49 -23.76
C PRO A 46 8.61 24.60 -22.83
N LEU A 47 8.66 24.89 -21.52
CA LEU A 47 7.86 24.19 -20.52
C LEU A 47 6.49 24.85 -20.37
N ALA A 48 5.44 24.07 -20.64
CA ALA A 48 4.06 24.47 -20.38
C ALA A 48 3.80 24.62 -18.88
N ASP A 49 2.85 25.48 -18.52
CA ASP A 49 2.65 26.01 -17.16
C ASP A 49 2.64 24.96 -16.04
N GLY A 50 3.73 24.87 -15.28
CA GLY A 50 3.82 24.04 -14.09
C GLY A 50 5.21 23.50 -13.77
N GLN A 51 5.34 22.83 -12.63
CA GLN A 51 6.56 22.09 -12.29
C GLN A 51 6.74 20.91 -13.26
N THR A 52 7.95 20.75 -13.79
CA THR A 52 8.29 19.64 -14.69
C THR A 52 9.23 18.67 -14.00
N PHE A 53 8.94 17.37 -14.07
CA PHE A 53 9.81 16.30 -13.55
C PHE A 53 10.61 15.61 -14.67
N GLY A 54 11.58 14.78 -14.29
CA GLY A 54 12.34 13.94 -15.23
C GLY A 54 13.34 14.72 -16.11
N LEU A 55 14.01 15.75 -15.58
CA LEU A 55 14.96 16.59 -16.33
C LEU A 55 16.05 15.80 -17.07
N ILE A 56 16.48 14.66 -16.53
CA ILE A 56 17.44 13.73 -17.18
C ILE A 56 16.93 13.24 -18.54
N ALA A 57 15.62 13.03 -18.69
CA ALA A 57 14.99 12.63 -19.96
C ALA A 57 14.86 13.78 -20.97
N LYS A 58 15.00 15.02 -20.49
CA LYS A 58 14.75 16.26 -21.27
C LYS A 58 16.03 17.00 -21.63
N SER A 59 17.12 16.80 -20.90
CA SER A 59 18.40 17.42 -21.18
C SER A 59 19.58 16.50 -20.85
N GLN A 60 20.36 16.24 -21.89
CA GLN A 60 21.67 15.59 -21.81
C GLN A 60 22.62 16.45 -20.96
N THR A 61 22.66 17.76 -21.20
CA THR A 61 23.51 18.71 -20.45
C THR A 61 23.16 18.71 -18.95
N PHE A 62 21.88 18.65 -18.59
CA PHE A 62 21.47 18.49 -17.19
C PHE A 62 21.98 17.16 -16.62
N ALA A 63 21.81 16.05 -17.34
CA ALA A 63 22.26 14.74 -16.90
C ALA A 63 23.79 14.64 -16.74
N THR A 64 24.57 15.19 -17.68
CA THR A 64 26.04 15.01 -17.72
C THR A 64 26.84 16.08 -17.02
N GLU A 65 26.33 17.32 -16.86
CA GLU A 65 27.08 18.42 -16.22
C GLU A 65 26.47 18.88 -14.89
N LEU A 66 25.15 19.05 -14.81
CA LEU A 66 24.49 19.62 -13.63
C LEU A 66 24.27 18.56 -12.54
N LEU A 67 23.70 17.40 -12.91
CA LEU A 67 23.51 16.28 -11.99
C LEU A 67 24.85 15.72 -11.48
N MET A 68 25.88 15.71 -12.33
CA MET A 68 27.21 15.18 -12.03
C MET A 68 28.18 16.23 -11.48
N ASN A 69 27.67 17.31 -10.89
CA ASN A 69 28.48 18.31 -10.23
C ASN A 69 29.35 17.69 -9.12
N GLY A 70 30.66 17.85 -9.21
CA GLY A 70 31.62 17.14 -8.34
C GLY A 70 31.43 17.38 -6.84
N LEU A 71 31.04 18.60 -6.42
CA LEU A 71 30.76 18.91 -5.02
C LEU A 71 29.47 18.23 -4.55
N PHE A 72 28.42 18.25 -5.38
CA PHE A 72 27.17 17.55 -5.09
C PHE A 72 27.37 16.03 -5.00
N ILE A 73 28.10 15.43 -5.93
CA ILE A 73 28.40 13.98 -5.95
C ILE A 73 29.21 13.56 -4.72
N ASP A 74 30.27 14.29 -4.35
CA ASP A 74 31.08 13.96 -3.16
C ASP A 74 30.25 14.06 -1.87
N LEU A 75 29.46 15.14 -1.70
CA LEU A 75 28.58 15.30 -0.55
C LEU A 75 27.47 14.25 -0.50
N THR A 76 26.86 13.93 -1.64
CA THR A 76 25.85 12.86 -1.79
C THR A 76 26.43 11.53 -1.32
N LYS A 77 27.63 11.17 -1.78
CA LYS A 77 28.30 9.94 -1.33
C LYS A 77 28.63 9.97 0.16
N ARG A 78 29.09 11.10 0.72
CA ARG A 78 29.41 11.21 2.17
C ARG A 78 28.19 11.18 3.09
N LEU A 79 27.04 11.67 2.62
CA LEU A 79 25.81 11.76 3.42
C LEU A 79 24.97 10.49 3.34
N LEU A 80 24.85 9.90 2.14
CA LEU A 80 23.82 8.91 1.83
C LEU A 80 24.36 7.53 1.43
N THR A 81 25.68 7.34 1.30
CA THR A 81 26.25 5.99 1.15
C THR A 81 26.12 5.25 2.47
N ASP A 82 25.56 4.04 2.42
CA ASP A 82 25.55 3.13 3.56
C ASP A 82 26.49 1.95 3.32
N THR A 83 27.05 1.40 4.38
CA THR A 83 27.91 0.21 4.32
C THR A 83 27.35 -0.86 5.23
N CYS A 84 26.86 -1.94 4.63
CA CYS A 84 26.41 -3.13 5.32
C CYS A 84 27.55 -4.14 5.29
N THR A 85 28.05 -4.55 6.47
CA THR A 85 28.94 -5.72 6.52
C THR A 85 28.08 -6.97 6.39
N ILE A 86 28.15 -7.62 5.23
CA ILE A 86 27.50 -8.90 4.96
C ILE A 86 28.47 -10.01 5.36
N TYR A 87 27.99 -10.94 6.18
CA TYR A 87 28.73 -12.15 6.54
C TYR A 87 28.21 -13.33 5.72
N TYR A 88 29.08 -13.99 4.98
CA TYR A 88 28.78 -15.17 4.17
C TYR A 88 29.53 -16.39 4.73
N SER A 89 28.91 -17.05 5.72
CA SER A 89 29.62 -17.97 6.62
C SER A 89 30.76 -17.23 7.29
N ASP A 90 31.96 -17.42 6.76
CA ASP A 90 33.22 -16.98 7.35
C ASP A 90 33.74 -15.73 6.60
N ASP A 91 33.30 -15.50 5.36
CA ASP A 91 33.70 -14.33 4.57
C ASP A 91 32.97 -13.07 5.04
N ARG A 92 33.75 -12.10 5.53
CA ARG A 92 33.29 -10.75 5.85
C ARG A 92 33.37 -9.86 4.60
N THR A 93 32.27 -9.71 3.87
CA THR A 93 32.17 -8.82 2.72
C THR A 93 31.52 -7.49 3.11
N VAL A 94 32.21 -6.36 2.92
CA VAL A 94 31.58 -5.03 3.07
C VAL A 94 30.84 -4.69 1.79
N SER A 95 29.51 -4.60 1.87
CA SER A 95 28.64 -4.16 0.79
C SER A 95 28.34 -2.67 0.93
N THR A 96 28.62 -1.91 -0.12
CA THR A 96 28.42 -0.47 -0.15
C THR A 96 27.18 -0.13 -0.98
N ALA A 97 26.13 0.35 -0.31
CA ALA A 97 24.93 0.84 -0.96
C ALA A 97 25.17 2.29 -1.39
N GLU A 98 25.63 2.49 -2.63
CA GLU A 98 25.78 3.84 -3.19
C GLU A 98 24.40 4.53 -3.34
N PRO A 99 24.33 5.85 -3.11
CA PRO A 99 23.11 6.64 -3.26
C PRO A 99 22.68 6.78 -4.73
N GLN A 100 21.39 7.04 -4.92
CA GLN A 100 20.78 7.16 -6.25
C GLN A 100 19.88 8.39 -6.32
N VAL A 101 19.60 8.86 -7.54
CA VAL A 101 18.69 9.98 -7.77
C VAL A 101 17.27 9.59 -7.36
N SER A 102 16.66 10.37 -6.46
CA SER A 102 15.27 10.24 -6.04
C SER A 102 14.35 10.87 -7.08
N PHE A 103 14.54 12.16 -7.40
CA PHE A 103 13.84 12.85 -8.48
C PHE A 103 14.64 14.06 -8.98
N THR A 104 14.24 14.60 -10.13
CA THR A 104 14.77 15.84 -10.71
C THR A 104 13.62 16.68 -11.24
N SER A 105 13.59 17.97 -10.96
CA SER A 105 12.51 18.84 -11.42
C SER A 105 12.93 20.28 -11.69
N ALA A 106 12.26 20.90 -12.65
CA ALA A 106 12.20 22.34 -12.83
C ALA A 106 11.09 22.91 -11.94
N LEU A 107 11.44 23.77 -11.00
CA LEU A 107 10.52 24.47 -10.11
C LEU A 107 10.33 25.90 -10.62
N PHE A 108 9.08 26.30 -10.83
CA PHE A 108 8.70 27.62 -11.31
C PHE A 108 7.99 28.43 -10.24
N SER A 109 8.33 29.71 -10.14
CA SER A 109 7.45 30.72 -9.55
C SER A 109 6.95 31.61 -10.68
N GLN A 110 5.73 31.35 -11.17
CA GLN A 110 5.09 32.18 -12.19
C GLN A 110 4.75 33.59 -11.65
N PRO A 111 4.66 34.62 -12.50
CA PRO A 111 4.16 35.94 -12.12
C PRO A 111 2.84 35.87 -11.33
N GLY A 112 2.79 36.51 -10.16
CA GLY A 112 1.62 36.50 -9.26
C GLY A 112 1.41 35.21 -8.45
N SER A 113 2.28 34.21 -8.55
CA SER A 113 2.16 32.96 -7.77
C SER A 113 2.30 33.18 -6.26
N SER A 114 1.54 32.44 -5.45
CA SER A 114 1.45 32.59 -3.99
C SER A 114 2.61 31.95 -3.20
N GLY A 115 3.59 31.34 -3.87
CA GLY A 115 4.66 30.57 -3.24
C GLY A 115 4.17 29.27 -2.61
N TRP A 116 4.98 28.65 -1.75
CA TRP A 116 4.61 27.43 -1.03
C TRP A 116 5.22 27.38 0.37
N GLY A 117 4.48 26.73 1.28
CA GLY A 117 4.80 26.63 2.71
C GLY A 117 6.07 25.82 3.00
N LEU A 118 6.60 25.99 4.21
CA LEU A 118 7.73 25.19 4.70
C LEU A 118 7.35 23.71 4.78
N ARG A 119 8.24 22.84 4.31
CA ARG A 119 8.16 21.37 4.43
C ARG A 119 9.56 20.80 4.61
N ARG A 120 9.68 19.54 5.05
CA ARG A 120 10.89 18.76 4.84
C ARG A 120 10.77 18.04 3.50
N GLN A 121 11.88 17.57 2.96
CA GLN A 121 11.85 16.73 1.75
C GLN A 121 11.75 15.25 2.11
N ASP A 122 12.29 14.85 3.27
CA ASP A 122 12.27 13.47 3.75
C ASP A 122 10.99 13.05 4.50
N ASP A 123 9.99 13.93 4.59
CA ASP A 123 8.62 13.59 5.04
C ASP A 123 8.06 12.36 4.29
N CYS A 124 8.51 12.11 3.05
CA CYS A 124 8.11 10.97 2.23
C CYS A 124 8.80 9.63 2.59
N HIS A 125 9.82 9.67 3.45
CA HIS A 125 10.54 8.50 3.99
C HIS A 125 10.13 8.14 5.42
N HIS A 126 9.21 8.91 6.02
CA HIS A 126 8.76 8.75 7.42
C HIS A 126 9.90 8.79 8.44
N THR A 127 10.90 9.64 8.19
CA THR A 127 12.06 9.83 9.06
C THR A 127 11.66 10.51 10.37
N VAL A 128 12.00 9.91 11.51
CA VAL A 128 11.82 10.53 12.85
C VAL A 128 12.98 11.48 13.12
N HIS A 129 12.69 12.70 13.56
CA HIS A 129 13.69 13.75 13.73
C HIS A 129 14.08 14.04 15.20
N PRO A 130 15.35 14.44 15.46
CA PRO A 130 16.44 14.64 14.51
C PRO A 130 16.91 13.32 13.88
N ALA A 131 17.14 13.35 12.57
CA ALA A 131 17.39 12.13 11.80
C ALA A 131 18.72 11.49 12.24
N LYS A 132 18.71 10.18 12.54
CA LYS A 132 19.96 9.44 12.82
C LYS A 132 20.90 9.37 11.62
N ARG A 133 20.33 9.42 10.41
CA ARG A 133 20.97 9.46 9.10
C ARG A 133 20.05 10.24 8.16
N GLU A 134 20.62 11.03 7.26
CA GLU A 134 19.85 11.71 6.22
C GLU A 134 19.29 10.68 5.22
N THR A 135 18.04 10.89 4.80
CA THR A 135 17.33 10.02 3.84
C THR A 135 17.11 10.70 2.48
N ASP A 136 17.26 12.02 2.40
CA ASP A 136 17.38 12.76 1.14
C ASP A 136 18.51 13.82 1.23
N PHE A 137 19.10 14.14 0.08
CA PHE A 137 20.00 15.29 -0.10
C PHE A 137 19.83 15.85 -1.51
N GLY A 138 19.72 17.17 -1.65
CA GLY A 138 19.43 17.80 -2.93
C GLY A 138 20.26 19.03 -3.27
N ILE A 139 20.33 19.29 -4.57
CA ILE A 139 20.85 20.51 -5.18
C ILE A 139 19.75 21.19 -6.01
N ALA A 140 19.67 22.52 -5.96
CA ALA A 140 18.81 23.29 -6.86
C ALA A 140 19.53 24.53 -7.38
N TYR A 141 19.71 24.58 -8.70
CA TYR A 141 20.39 25.64 -9.45
C TYR A 141 19.44 26.77 -9.82
N ALA A 142 19.84 28.01 -9.58
CA ALA A 142 19.21 29.21 -10.10
C ALA A 142 19.41 29.32 -11.62
N ALA A 143 18.33 29.06 -12.37
CA ALA A 143 18.31 29.15 -13.83
C ALA A 143 17.97 30.59 -14.30
N THR A 144 17.29 31.34 -13.43
CA THR A 144 17.14 32.81 -13.48
C THR A 144 17.76 33.40 -12.21
N ASP A 145 17.84 34.73 -12.11
CA ASP A 145 18.02 35.36 -10.80
C ASP A 145 16.79 35.09 -9.92
N ILE A 146 17.03 34.71 -8.66
CA ILE A 146 16.02 34.49 -7.63
C ILE A 146 16.18 35.62 -6.60
N THR A 147 15.22 36.51 -6.55
CA THR A 147 15.17 37.68 -5.67
C THR A 147 14.07 37.54 -4.62
N LYS A 148 14.09 38.41 -3.62
CA LYS A 148 13.04 38.52 -2.61
C LYS A 148 11.63 38.58 -3.23
N ASP A 149 11.47 39.35 -4.29
CA ASP A 149 10.18 39.67 -4.89
C ASP A 149 9.73 38.63 -5.93
N ASN A 150 10.64 37.88 -6.56
CA ASN A 150 10.30 36.89 -7.59
C ASN A 150 10.23 35.43 -7.10
N GLY A 151 10.20 35.21 -5.79
CA GLY A 151 10.06 33.87 -5.19
C GLY A 151 11.35 33.34 -4.55
N ALA A 152 11.99 34.15 -3.68
CA ALA A 152 13.09 33.72 -2.83
C ALA A 152 12.79 32.43 -2.06
N ILE A 153 13.83 31.62 -1.86
CA ILE A 153 13.73 30.42 -1.04
C ILE A 153 13.67 30.83 0.43
N ARG A 154 12.80 30.15 1.18
CA ARG A 154 12.66 30.29 2.63
C ARG A 154 13.29 29.06 3.24
N ALA A 155 14.10 29.19 4.27
CA ALA A 155 14.61 28.03 5.00
C ALA A 155 14.76 28.32 6.48
N VAL A 156 14.70 27.27 7.28
CA VAL A 156 14.85 27.35 8.74
C VAL A 156 16.16 26.69 9.14
N ILE A 157 17.19 27.53 9.30
CA ILE A 157 18.57 27.10 9.54
C ILE A 157 18.66 26.28 10.84
N GLY A 158 19.25 25.09 10.73
CA GLY A 158 19.44 24.15 11.83
C GLY A 158 18.19 23.32 12.20
N SER A 159 17.11 23.39 11.42
CA SER A 159 15.88 22.61 11.69
C SER A 159 16.02 21.10 11.47
N ASN A 160 17.06 20.66 10.76
CA ASN A 160 17.46 19.26 10.66
C ASN A 160 17.72 18.61 12.04
N MET A 161 18.16 19.42 13.02
CA MET A 161 18.44 18.99 14.39
C MET A 161 17.23 19.08 15.34
N TRP A 162 16.07 19.51 14.87
CA TRP A 162 14.87 19.65 15.71
C TRP A 162 14.11 18.33 15.83
N LYS A 163 13.30 18.20 16.88
CA LYS A 163 12.33 17.11 17.03
C LYS A 163 11.05 17.43 16.27
N ASP A 164 10.32 16.41 15.85
CA ASP A 164 9.02 16.51 15.16
C ASP A 164 7.95 17.27 15.96
N THR A 165 8.13 17.38 17.29
CA THR A 165 7.25 18.17 18.18
C THR A 165 7.49 19.68 18.12
N ARG A 166 8.28 20.20 17.17
CA ARG A 166 8.56 21.64 17.01
C ARG A 166 8.32 22.09 15.56
N ASP A 167 7.23 22.82 15.38
CA ASP A 167 6.94 23.55 14.15
C ASP A 167 7.80 24.83 13.99
N PRO A 168 8.09 25.25 12.75
CA PRO A 168 8.76 26.51 12.47
C PRO A 168 7.82 27.71 12.59
N THR A 169 8.33 28.82 13.13
CA THR A 169 7.61 30.11 13.17
C THR A 169 8.17 31.10 12.14
N PRO A 170 7.44 32.18 11.78
CA PRO A 170 7.96 33.22 10.90
C PRO A 170 9.24 33.92 11.40
N ALA A 171 9.57 33.80 12.69
CA ALA A 171 10.81 34.34 13.27
C ALA A 171 12.02 33.39 13.12
N ASP A 172 11.78 32.11 12.79
CA ASP A 172 12.84 31.13 12.50
C ASP A 172 13.28 31.15 11.03
N GLU A 173 12.48 31.79 10.15
CA GLU A 173 12.71 31.81 8.70
C GLU A 173 13.86 32.73 8.28
N THR A 174 14.65 32.24 7.32
CA THR A 174 15.67 33.01 6.60
C THR A 174 15.33 33.03 5.10
N GLU A 175 15.33 34.22 4.50
CA GLU A 175 15.15 34.43 3.06
C GLU A 175 16.50 34.21 2.32
N ILE A 176 16.47 33.49 1.20
CA ILE A 176 17.65 33.11 0.41
C ILE A 176 17.44 33.55 -1.06
N GLU A 177 18.24 34.53 -1.46
CA GLU A 177 18.34 35.02 -2.84
C GLU A 177 19.54 34.38 -3.56
N LEU A 178 19.41 34.13 -4.87
CA LEU A 178 20.40 33.44 -5.70
C LEU A 178 20.59 34.21 -7.01
N LYS A 179 21.84 34.31 -7.48
CA LYS A 179 22.12 34.73 -8.86
C LYS A 179 22.11 33.54 -9.79
N LYS A 180 21.77 33.74 -11.06
CA LYS A 180 21.84 32.69 -12.09
C LYS A 180 23.21 31.99 -12.06
N GLY A 181 23.22 30.67 -12.01
CA GLY A 181 24.45 29.87 -11.83
C GLY A 181 24.81 29.53 -10.37
N HIS A 182 24.18 30.16 -9.37
CA HIS A 182 24.30 29.74 -7.97
C HIS A 182 23.38 28.53 -7.71
N ALA A 183 23.64 27.77 -6.65
CA ALA A 183 22.76 26.69 -6.20
C ALA A 183 22.57 26.69 -4.69
N ILE A 184 21.47 26.12 -4.22
CA ILE A 184 21.35 25.64 -2.83
C ILE A 184 21.73 24.17 -2.75
N LEU A 185 22.37 23.78 -1.65
CA LEU A 185 22.51 22.39 -1.22
C LEU A 185 21.71 22.22 0.08
N CYS A 186 20.87 21.20 0.14
CA CYS A 186 19.80 21.07 1.14
C CYS A 186 19.69 19.64 1.64
N LEU A 187 19.78 19.44 2.96
CA LEU A 187 19.45 18.16 3.61
C LEU A 187 17.95 17.88 3.52
N GLY A 188 17.55 16.62 3.46
CA GLY A 188 16.13 16.22 3.42
C GLY A 188 15.36 16.74 4.62
N SER A 189 16.03 16.72 5.78
CA SER A 189 15.51 17.02 7.11
C SER A 189 15.34 18.51 7.44
N VAL A 190 15.73 19.45 6.57
CA VAL A 190 15.58 20.89 6.85
C VAL A 190 14.25 21.43 6.34
N PHE A 191 13.58 22.26 7.14
CA PHE A 191 12.38 22.96 6.67
C PHE A 191 12.75 24.03 5.63
N TYR A 192 12.22 23.88 4.42
CA TYR A 192 12.39 24.84 3.31
C TYR A 192 11.07 25.11 2.57
N GLY A 193 10.98 26.29 1.95
CA GLY A 193 9.77 26.91 1.40
C GLY A 193 10.12 27.84 0.22
N GLN A 194 9.11 28.45 -0.40
CA GLN A 194 9.31 29.52 -1.38
C GLN A 194 8.35 30.70 -1.13
N LYS A 195 8.83 31.92 -1.34
CA LYS A 195 8.01 33.14 -1.31
C LYS A 195 7.04 33.19 -2.50
N PRO A 196 5.98 34.01 -2.41
CA PRO A 196 5.25 34.48 -3.58
C PRO A 196 6.18 35.13 -4.61
N ASN A 197 5.80 35.10 -5.89
CA ASN A 197 6.38 35.94 -6.92
C ASN A 197 5.42 37.11 -7.19
N THR A 198 5.80 38.31 -6.81
CA THR A 198 5.03 39.56 -7.00
C THR A 198 5.47 40.35 -8.23
N THR A 199 6.38 39.80 -9.04
CA THR A 199 6.90 40.43 -10.27
C THR A 199 6.18 39.94 -11.52
N ASN A 200 6.48 40.56 -12.66
CA ASN A 200 5.98 40.16 -13.98
C ASN A 200 6.88 39.14 -14.70
N GLU A 201 7.95 38.67 -14.06
CA GLU A 201 8.91 37.72 -14.64
C GLU A 201 8.86 36.39 -13.89
N ALA A 202 8.90 35.27 -14.61
CA ALA A 202 8.97 33.94 -13.98
C ALA A 202 10.37 33.69 -13.42
N SER A 203 10.45 33.09 -12.23
CA SER A 203 11.71 32.59 -11.67
C SER A 203 11.77 31.06 -11.73
N MET A 204 12.98 30.52 -11.94
CA MET A 204 13.16 29.08 -12.20
C MET A 204 14.38 28.49 -11.48
N LEU A 205 14.16 27.34 -10.86
CA LEU A 205 15.19 26.45 -10.32
C LEU A 205 15.23 25.12 -11.09
N LEU A 206 16.41 24.61 -11.42
CA LEU A 206 16.60 23.23 -11.88
C LEU A 206 17.17 22.42 -10.73
N SER A 207 16.49 21.35 -10.31
CA SER A 207 16.81 20.61 -9.08
C SER A 207 16.99 19.11 -9.29
N ALA A 208 17.82 18.51 -8.43
CA ALA A 208 18.02 17.07 -8.28
C ALA A 208 18.06 16.72 -6.79
N PHE A 209 17.29 15.73 -6.38
CA PHE A 209 17.36 15.14 -5.04
C PHE A 209 17.79 13.68 -5.15
N THR A 210 18.54 13.24 -4.16
CA THR A 210 19.17 11.91 -4.07
C THR A 210 18.82 11.29 -2.73
N THR A 211 18.79 9.97 -2.68
CA THR A 211 18.40 9.17 -1.50
C THR A 211 19.39 8.00 -1.35
N PRO A 212 19.59 7.40 -0.16
CA PRO A 212 20.36 6.17 -0.02
C PRO A 212 19.83 5.10 -0.98
N GLY A 213 20.70 4.30 -1.59
CA GLY A 213 20.27 3.37 -2.65
C GLY A 213 19.25 2.31 -2.18
N TRP A 214 19.18 2.04 -0.88
CA TRP A 214 18.18 1.18 -0.24
C TRP A 214 16.90 1.91 0.20
N CYS A 215 16.90 3.24 0.28
CA CYS A 215 15.71 4.09 0.51
C CYS A 215 14.93 4.37 -0.77
N ARG A 216 15.48 4.04 -1.95
CA ARG A 216 14.88 4.41 -3.23
C ARG A 216 13.49 3.79 -3.39
N GLN A 217 12.49 4.67 -3.48
CA GLN A 217 11.16 4.33 -3.97
C GLN A 217 11.27 3.79 -5.41
N GLU A 218 10.72 2.62 -5.70
CA GLU A 218 11.01 1.81 -6.91
C GLU A 218 10.70 2.51 -8.26
N GLU A 219 10.07 3.69 -8.28
CA GLU A 219 9.41 4.24 -9.47
C GLU A 219 9.85 5.65 -9.94
N ASN A 220 10.42 6.52 -9.09
CA ASN A 220 10.46 7.97 -9.37
C ASN A 220 11.34 8.45 -10.55
N GLN A 221 12.39 7.71 -10.95
CA GLN A 221 13.24 8.08 -12.10
C GLN A 221 13.35 7.02 -13.20
N TYR A 222 13.19 5.73 -12.87
CA TYR A 222 13.20 4.68 -13.89
C TYR A 222 12.01 4.83 -14.86
N LEU A 223 10.84 5.25 -14.35
CA LEU A 223 9.65 5.50 -15.19
C LEU A 223 9.68 6.89 -15.87
N ALA A 224 10.41 7.86 -15.30
CA ALA A 224 10.50 9.22 -15.84
C ALA A 224 11.58 9.38 -16.92
N VAL A 225 12.58 8.49 -16.95
CA VAL A 225 13.63 8.46 -17.96
C VAL A 225 13.56 7.16 -18.76
N PRO A 226 13.04 7.19 -20.00
CA PRO A 226 12.98 6.02 -20.87
C PRO A 226 14.33 5.33 -21.01
N TYR A 227 14.29 3.99 -21.06
CA TYR A 227 15.48 3.15 -21.23
C TYR A 227 16.31 3.55 -22.46
N GLU A 228 15.64 3.95 -23.53
CA GLU A 228 16.22 4.41 -24.79
C GLU A 228 17.07 5.67 -24.64
N ILE A 229 16.82 6.48 -23.61
CA ILE A 229 17.64 7.63 -23.23
C ILE A 229 18.75 7.17 -22.28
N VAL A 230 18.44 6.37 -21.26
CA VAL A 230 19.47 5.94 -20.29
C VAL A 230 20.63 5.19 -20.94
N LYS A 231 20.36 4.35 -21.96
CA LYS A 231 21.42 3.63 -22.70
C LYS A 231 22.42 4.55 -23.42
N THR A 232 22.09 5.83 -23.66
CA THR A 232 23.02 6.80 -24.30
C THR A 232 23.86 7.57 -23.27
N LEU A 233 23.50 7.50 -21.98
CA LEU A 233 24.25 8.15 -20.91
C LEU A 233 25.51 7.36 -20.53
N PRO A 234 26.58 8.02 -20.05
CA PRO A 234 27.72 7.39 -19.38
C PRO A 234 27.33 6.39 -18.28
N LYS A 235 28.08 5.27 -18.13
CA LYS A 235 27.73 4.16 -17.22
C LYS A 235 27.57 4.58 -15.75
N ASP A 236 28.38 5.51 -15.26
CA ASP A 236 28.27 6.08 -13.91
C ASP A 236 26.94 6.83 -13.72
N ILE A 237 26.49 7.57 -14.72
CA ILE A 237 25.19 8.23 -14.72
C ILE A 237 24.06 7.20 -14.80
N GLN A 238 24.16 6.18 -15.67
CA GLN A 238 23.20 5.07 -15.72
C GLN A 238 22.99 4.45 -14.32
N ARG A 239 24.10 4.19 -13.61
CA ARG A 239 24.06 3.66 -12.24
C ARG A 239 23.41 4.64 -11.26
N PHE A 240 23.81 5.91 -11.30
CA PHE A 240 23.31 6.94 -10.37
C PHE A 240 21.83 7.26 -10.55
N VAL A 241 21.31 7.25 -11.78
CA VAL A 241 19.87 7.46 -12.05
C VAL A 241 19.01 6.21 -11.72
N GLY A 242 19.66 5.10 -11.35
CA GLY A 242 19.04 3.92 -10.75
C GLY A 242 18.93 2.69 -11.64
N TYR A 243 19.65 2.65 -12.76
CA TYR A 243 19.83 1.42 -13.54
C TYR A 243 21.03 0.62 -12.98
N TYR A 244 21.02 0.41 -11.65
CA TYR A 244 22.07 -0.27 -10.87
C TYR A 244 21.52 -0.86 -9.58
N VAL A 245 22.09 -2.00 -9.20
CA VAL A 245 21.80 -2.73 -7.96
C VAL A 245 22.57 -2.12 -6.79
N SER A 246 21.90 -1.36 -5.93
CA SER A 246 22.53 -0.90 -4.69
C SER A 246 22.57 -2.04 -3.66
N LEU A 247 23.66 -2.81 -3.65
CA LEU A 247 23.83 -3.94 -2.74
C LEU A 247 23.88 -3.45 -1.27
N PRO A 248 23.12 -4.07 -0.33
CA PRO A 248 22.61 -5.45 -0.43
C PRO A 248 21.24 -5.64 -1.13
N TYR A 249 20.52 -4.56 -1.48
CA TYR A 249 19.07 -4.60 -1.67
C TYR A 249 18.58 -4.02 -3.02
N GLY A 250 18.32 -4.92 -3.99
CA GLY A 250 17.43 -4.69 -5.14
C GLY A 250 18.04 -4.77 -6.55
N GLY A 251 17.53 -5.67 -7.42
CA GLY A 251 17.50 -5.41 -8.88
C GLY A 251 18.37 -6.20 -9.89
N ALA A 252 18.78 -7.45 -9.69
CA ALA A 252 19.47 -8.22 -10.76
C ALA A 252 18.47 -8.88 -11.73
N VAL A 253 18.82 -9.02 -13.01
CA VAL A 253 18.04 -9.79 -14.00
C VAL A 253 18.80 -11.08 -14.33
N GLU A 254 18.22 -12.22 -14.00
CA GLU A 254 18.79 -13.56 -14.25
C GLU A 254 20.27 -13.70 -13.80
N HIS A 255 20.59 -13.13 -12.63
CA HIS A 255 21.91 -13.07 -12.01
C HIS A 255 22.96 -12.18 -12.68
N MET A 256 22.61 -11.46 -13.76
CA MET A 256 23.42 -10.36 -14.28
C MET A 256 22.98 -9.00 -13.72
N GLU A 257 23.90 -8.05 -13.70
CA GLU A 257 23.57 -6.63 -13.59
C GLU A 257 22.59 -6.23 -14.71
N PRO A 258 21.58 -5.38 -14.46
CA PRO A 258 20.65 -4.95 -15.51
C PRO A 258 21.34 -4.40 -16.74
N LEU A 259 22.43 -3.63 -16.57
CA LEU A 259 23.20 -3.08 -17.69
C LEU A 259 23.92 -4.16 -18.50
N ASP A 260 24.33 -5.27 -17.88
CA ASP A 260 25.00 -6.37 -18.56
C ASP A 260 23.97 -7.32 -19.22
N PHE A 261 22.78 -7.50 -18.61
CA PHE A 261 21.63 -8.15 -19.24
C PHE A 261 21.12 -7.39 -20.48
N LEU A 262 21.09 -6.06 -20.40
CA LEU A 262 20.70 -5.18 -21.51
C LEU A 262 21.79 -5.16 -22.60
N ALA A 263 23.07 -5.19 -22.23
CA ALA A 263 24.18 -5.35 -23.18
C ALA A 263 24.22 -6.73 -23.85
N ALA A 264 23.68 -7.76 -23.18
CA ALA A 264 23.50 -9.10 -23.72
C ALA A 264 22.22 -9.26 -24.58
N GLU A 265 21.47 -8.19 -24.82
CA GLU A 265 20.18 -8.17 -25.54
C GLU A 265 19.11 -9.10 -24.92
N GLY A 266 19.20 -9.35 -23.61
CA GLY A 266 18.32 -10.27 -22.89
C GLY A 266 18.69 -11.75 -23.01
N ASP A 267 19.86 -12.08 -23.55
CA ASP A 267 20.39 -13.44 -23.61
C ASP A 267 21.42 -13.68 -22.49
N TRP A 268 20.94 -14.22 -21.37
CA TRP A 268 21.75 -14.49 -20.18
C TRP A 268 22.88 -15.51 -20.36
N THR A 269 22.92 -16.25 -21.48
CA THR A 269 24.01 -17.20 -21.76
C THR A 269 25.31 -16.51 -22.19
N LYS A 270 25.28 -15.19 -22.37
CA LYS A 270 26.43 -14.35 -22.75
C LYS A 270 27.14 -13.68 -21.56
N SER A 271 26.85 -14.09 -20.31
CA SER A 271 27.55 -13.55 -19.13
C SER A 271 29.05 -13.85 -19.19
N ASN A 272 29.88 -12.81 -18.99
CA ASN A 272 31.31 -13.01 -18.75
C ASN A 272 31.52 -13.29 -17.25
N ASP A 273 31.60 -14.57 -16.88
CA ASP A 273 31.69 -15.05 -15.48
C ASP A 273 32.97 -14.62 -14.71
N ASN A 274 33.80 -13.74 -15.26
CA ASN A 274 35.16 -13.43 -14.81
C ASN A 274 35.31 -12.19 -13.90
N VAL A 275 34.24 -11.59 -13.38
CA VAL A 275 34.32 -10.30 -12.66
C VAL A 275 34.35 -10.44 -11.12
N MET A 276 34.03 -11.61 -10.55
CA MET A 276 33.71 -11.75 -9.11
C MET A 276 34.75 -12.52 -8.26
N THR A 277 35.89 -12.94 -8.81
CA THR A 277 36.81 -13.91 -8.15
C THR A 277 38.08 -13.33 -7.51
N GLU A 278 38.39 -12.04 -7.69
CA GLU A 278 39.59 -11.42 -7.11
C GLU A 278 39.26 -10.46 -5.95
N GLN A 279 39.19 -10.93 -4.67
CA GLN A 279 39.51 -10.10 -3.47
C GLN A 279 39.49 -10.71 -2.04
N PHE A 280 39.66 -12.03 -1.79
CA PHE A 280 39.63 -12.54 -0.39
C PHE A 280 40.80 -13.44 0.05
N THR A 281 41.39 -13.08 1.21
CA THR A 281 42.40 -13.82 2.02
C THR A 281 42.17 -13.40 3.50
N SER A 282 42.32 -14.22 4.56
CA SER A 282 42.71 -15.63 4.71
C SER A 282 42.00 -16.26 5.94
N PRO A 283 41.92 -17.61 6.09
CA PRO A 283 40.81 -18.25 6.83
C PRO A 283 40.95 -18.51 8.35
N GLN A 284 41.80 -17.80 9.10
CA GLN A 284 42.25 -18.31 10.42
C GLN A 284 41.58 -17.71 11.68
N ASP A 285 40.87 -16.58 11.58
CA ASP A 285 40.13 -15.94 12.70
C ASP A 285 38.66 -16.43 12.83
N LEU A 286 38.29 -17.47 12.08
CA LEU A 286 36.90 -17.75 11.71
C LEU A 286 36.24 -18.90 12.48
N LEU A 287 36.97 -19.54 13.40
CA LEU A 287 36.51 -20.73 14.11
C LEU A 287 35.55 -20.45 15.29
N ASP A 288 35.40 -19.19 15.74
CA ASP A 288 34.90 -18.94 17.10
C ASP A 288 33.41 -18.59 17.25
N LYS A 289 32.66 -18.08 16.25
CA LYS A 289 31.24 -17.64 16.45
C LYS A 289 30.30 -17.82 15.24
N GLN A 290 29.40 -18.81 15.34
CA GLN A 290 28.29 -19.07 14.40
C GLN A 290 26.91 -18.63 14.95
N SER A 291 25.99 -18.21 14.07
CA SER A 291 24.53 -18.45 14.19
C SER A 291 23.82 -18.29 12.82
N SER A 292 22.64 -18.90 12.65
CA SER A 292 22.08 -19.29 11.35
C SER A 292 20.78 -18.56 10.93
N PHE A 293 20.60 -18.31 9.63
CA PHE A 293 19.33 -17.85 9.03
C PHE A 293 18.35 -19.03 8.80
N PRO A 294 17.03 -18.86 9.00
CA PRO A 294 16.04 -19.90 8.73
C PRO A 294 15.92 -20.19 7.22
N ILE A 295 15.82 -21.48 6.87
CA ILE A 295 15.57 -21.96 5.50
C ILE A 295 14.49 -23.05 5.56
N VAL A 296 13.44 -22.87 4.77
CA VAL A 296 12.27 -23.74 4.63
C VAL A 296 12.26 -24.33 3.21
N ARG A 297 11.95 -25.61 3.06
CA ARG A 297 11.95 -26.29 1.75
C ARG A 297 10.52 -26.53 1.26
N THR A 298 10.21 -26.01 0.07
CA THR A 298 8.88 -26.13 -0.57
C THR A 298 8.94 -26.96 -1.85
N GLU A 299 7.79 -27.30 -2.44
CA GLU A 299 7.74 -27.98 -3.75
C GLU A 299 8.42 -27.18 -4.86
N SER A 300 8.43 -25.84 -4.72
CA SER A 300 8.99 -24.89 -5.68
C SER A 300 10.48 -24.58 -5.42
N GLY A 301 11.07 -25.17 -4.38
CA GLY A 301 12.45 -24.99 -3.96
C GLY A 301 12.61 -24.42 -2.55
N ASP A 302 13.86 -24.14 -2.20
CA ASP A 302 14.21 -23.63 -0.86
C ASP A 302 13.91 -22.13 -0.72
N ILE A 303 13.45 -21.75 0.46
CA ILE A 303 13.00 -20.42 0.84
C ILE A 303 13.74 -20.00 2.12
N ARG A 304 14.56 -18.95 2.03
CA ARG A 304 15.25 -18.34 3.16
C ARG A 304 14.38 -17.23 3.77
N GLY A 305 14.31 -17.19 5.09
CA GLY A 305 13.65 -16.12 5.84
C GLY A 305 14.64 -15.18 6.51
N ARG A 306 14.11 -14.34 7.40
CA ARG A 306 14.86 -13.66 8.46
C ARG A 306 14.18 -13.90 9.80
N THR A 307 14.87 -13.65 10.90
CA THR A 307 14.26 -13.64 12.24
C THR A 307 14.19 -12.21 12.73
N ASP A 308 12.98 -11.72 13.01
CA ASP A 308 12.71 -10.42 13.64
C ASP A 308 12.00 -10.69 14.97
N ASP A 309 12.41 -10.09 16.09
CA ASP A 309 11.75 -10.22 17.41
C ASP A 309 11.27 -11.65 17.78
N ASN A 310 12.16 -12.64 17.63
CA ASN A 310 11.95 -14.08 17.85
C ASN A 310 10.90 -14.75 16.94
N VAL A 311 10.53 -14.12 15.82
CA VAL A 311 9.66 -14.73 14.80
C VAL A 311 10.34 -14.78 13.43
N HIS A 312 10.17 -15.90 12.73
CA HIS A 312 10.65 -16.08 11.36
C HIS A 312 9.69 -15.43 10.37
N VAL A 313 10.21 -14.55 9.51
CA VAL A 313 9.45 -13.76 8.55
C VAL A 313 9.89 -14.10 7.13
N PHE A 314 8.94 -14.42 6.25
CA PHE A 314 9.18 -14.79 4.85
C PHE A 314 8.38 -13.88 3.90
N LYS A 315 9.08 -13.08 3.08
CA LYS A 315 8.45 -12.02 2.25
C LYS A 315 8.69 -12.26 0.76
N GLY A 316 7.64 -12.05 -0.04
CA GLY A 316 7.71 -12.16 -1.51
C GLY A 316 7.87 -13.60 -2.02
N VAL A 317 7.14 -14.53 -1.40
CA VAL A 317 7.07 -15.95 -1.81
C VAL A 317 6.13 -16.11 -3.01
N PRO A 318 6.58 -16.68 -4.15
CA PRO A 318 5.74 -16.86 -5.32
C PRO A 318 4.84 -18.09 -5.20
N PHE A 319 3.56 -17.90 -5.51
CA PHE A 319 2.57 -18.98 -5.66
C PHE A 319 2.01 -19.11 -7.09
N ALA A 320 2.31 -18.16 -7.98
CA ALA A 320 1.83 -18.12 -9.36
C ALA A 320 2.86 -17.47 -10.30
N ALA A 321 2.72 -17.69 -11.61
CA ALA A 321 3.54 -17.03 -12.62
C ALA A 321 3.24 -15.51 -12.70
N PRO A 322 4.24 -14.64 -12.99
CA PRO A 322 4.01 -13.20 -13.12
C PRO A 322 3.01 -12.88 -14.25
N PRO A 323 1.98 -12.05 -14.02
CA PRO A 323 0.98 -11.71 -15.04
C PRO A 323 1.49 -10.58 -15.97
N PHE A 324 2.69 -10.73 -16.53
CA PHE A 324 3.25 -9.79 -17.51
C PHE A 324 4.32 -10.45 -18.40
N GLY A 325 4.51 -9.87 -19.59
CA GLY A 325 5.45 -10.35 -20.61
C GLY A 325 4.75 -10.96 -21.82
N PRO A 326 5.49 -11.26 -22.91
CA PRO A 326 4.91 -11.69 -24.19
C PRO A 326 4.16 -13.03 -24.13
N ASN A 327 4.48 -13.88 -23.15
CA ASN A 327 3.82 -15.18 -22.94
C ASN A 327 2.83 -15.21 -21.78
N TYR A 328 2.79 -14.18 -20.92
CA TYR A 328 2.01 -14.18 -19.67
C TYR A 328 1.15 -12.93 -19.58
N LEU A 329 -0.14 -13.14 -19.79
CA LEU A 329 -1.07 -12.10 -20.18
C LEU A 329 -1.58 -11.32 -18.96
N ARG A 330 -1.22 -10.04 -18.88
CA ARG A 330 -1.70 -9.05 -17.88
C ARG A 330 -3.23 -9.00 -17.78
N PHE A 331 -3.90 -9.34 -18.88
CA PHE A 331 -5.35 -9.39 -19.05
C PHE A 331 -5.71 -10.70 -19.78
N GLY A 332 -5.90 -11.80 -19.06
CA GLY A 332 -6.36 -13.04 -19.69
C GLY A 332 -6.60 -14.24 -18.76
N PRO A 333 -7.42 -15.21 -19.20
CA PRO A 333 -7.81 -16.39 -18.40
C PRO A 333 -6.74 -17.51 -18.36
N LYS A 334 -5.63 -17.37 -19.11
CA LYS A 334 -4.54 -18.37 -19.21
C LYS A 334 -3.21 -17.86 -18.63
N SER A 335 -3.22 -17.36 -17.40
CA SER A 335 -1.98 -17.26 -16.62
C SER A 335 -1.67 -18.64 -15.99
N PRO A 336 -0.44 -19.17 -16.05
CA PRO A 336 -0.14 -20.49 -15.49
C PRO A 336 -0.35 -20.56 -13.98
N GLN A 337 -1.22 -21.48 -13.55
CA GLN A 337 -1.45 -21.80 -12.13
C GLN A 337 -0.55 -22.97 -11.65
N VAL A 338 0.64 -23.14 -12.24
CA VAL A 338 1.52 -24.29 -11.98
C VAL A 338 2.88 -23.81 -11.50
N ALA A 339 3.39 -24.44 -10.44
CA ALA A 339 4.73 -24.20 -9.93
C ALA A 339 5.80 -24.50 -10.99
N TYR A 340 6.87 -23.70 -10.99
CA TYR A 340 8.00 -23.86 -11.92
C TYR A 340 8.76 -25.17 -11.63
N PRO A 341 9.18 -25.95 -12.65
CA PRO A 341 9.97 -27.16 -12.43
C PRO A 341 11.36 -26.85 -11.84
N PRO A 342 11.93 -27.76 -11.03
CA PRO A 342 13.01 -27.44 -10.11
C PRO A 342 14.38 -27.27 -10.78
N ARG A 343 15.16 -26.30 -10.29
CA ARG A 343 16.63 -26.22 -10.46
C ARG A 343 17.28 -25.64 -9.19
N GLY A 344 18.08 -26.48 -8.52
CA GLY A 344 19.06 -26.12 -7.48
C GLY A 344 18.49 -25.73 -6.10
N PRO A 345 19.31 -25.77 -5.03
CA PRO A 345 18.98 -25.15 -3.75
C PRO A 345 18.91 -23.63 -3.92
N ARG A 346 17.83 -23.00 -3.47
CA ARG A 346 17.55 -21.57 -3.68
C ARG A 346 17.60 -20.80 -2.35
N ARG A 347 18.17 -19.60 -2.36
CA ARG A 347 17.87 -18.63 -1.29
C ARG A 347 16.55 -17.97 -1.67
N ALA A 348 15.52 -18.00 -0.83
CA ALA A 348 14.57 -16.89 -0.90
C ALA A 348 15.25 -15.63 -0.37
N SER A 349 15.75 -14.84 -1.29
CA SER A 349 15.15 -13.53 -1.44
C SER A 349 14.92 -13.30 -2.93
N ARG A 350 13.79 -12.65 -3.24
CA ARG A 350 13.37 -12.22 -4.58
C ARG A 350 12.93 -13.39 -5.48
N HIS A 351 11.60 -13.54 -5.63
CA HIS A 351 10.90 -13.33 -6.90
C HIS A 351 9.37 -13.45 -6.75
N TRP A 352 8.65 -12.36 -7.04
CA TRP A 352 7.21 -12.27 -7.41
C TRP A 352 6.12 -12.55 -6.35
N LEU A 353 5.49 -11.47 -5.83
CA LEU A 353 4.22 -10.96 -6.38
C LEU A 353 3.96 -9.54 -5.84
N ARG A 354 4.51 -8.52 -6.50
CA ARG A 354 4.14 -7.10 -6.28
C ARG A 354 3.27 -6.64 -7.45
N LEU A 355 2.06 -6.21 -7.14
CA LEU A 355 1.33 -5.28 -7.99
C LEU A 355 1.61 -3.87 -7.45
N PRO A 356 1.81 -2.85 -8.30
CA PRO A 356 1.77 -1.48 -7.84
C PRO A 356 0.37 -1.16 -7.33
N ASP A 357 0.31 -0.33 -6.29
CA ASP A 357 -0.90 -0.04 -5.55
C ASP A 357 -1.91 0.72 -6.43
N ALA A 358 -3.04 0.09 -6.73
CA ALA A 358 -4.07 0.67 -7.58
C ALA A 358 -5.10 1.44 -6.74
N GLN A 359 -4.73 2.55 -6.09
CA GLN A 359 -5.71 3.57 -5.65
C GLN A 359 -5.15 4.96 -5.29
N ARG A 360 -6.06 5.95 -5.41
CA ARG A 360 -6.01 7.33 -4.87
C ARG A 360 -4.92 8.29 -5.36
N LEU A 361 -5.17 8.84 -6.55
CA LEU A 361 -5.13 10.30 -6.75
C LEU A 361 -6.55 10.77 -7.10
N ASP A 362 -7.31 11.20 -6.10
CA ASP A 362 -7.71 12.61 -5.97
C ASP A 362 -8.14 12.93 -4.51
N THR A 363 -7.97 14.18 -4.09
CA THR A 363 -8.46 14.83 -2.83
C THR A 363 -8.39 14.08 -1.47
N GLN A 364 -7.18 13.80 -0.95
CA GLN A 364 -6.82 13.69 0.51
C GLN A 364 -7.53 12.61 1.40
N PRO A 365 -6.93 12.18 2.54
CA PRO A 365 -5.52 12.20 2.92
C PRO A 365 -4.78 10.93 2.43
N ARG A 366 -3.46 10.94 2.53
CA ARG A 366 -2.58 9.93 1.92
C ARG A 366 -2.52 8.63 2.74
N TYR A 367 -2.84 7.51 2.10
CA TYR A 367 -2.39 6.18 2.49
C TYR A 367 -1.80 5.53 1.23
N ARG A 368 -0.52 5.12 1.28
CA ARG A 368 0.19 4.42 0.18
C ARG A 368 0.66 3.05 0.67
N GLY A 369 0.45 2.02 -0.14
CA GLY A 369 0.86 0.65 0.13
C GLY A 369 2.38 0.43 0.13
N THR A 370 3.04 0.80 1.22
CA THR A 370 3.89 -0.19 1.89
C THR A 370 2.97 -1.14 2.68
N THR A 371 3.47 -2.20 3.31
CA THR A 371 2.68 -2.89 4.36
C THR A 371 2.15 -1.83 5.30
N SER A 372 0.83 -1.64 5.35
CA SER A 372 0.29 -0.75 6.36
C SER A 372 0.74 -1.29 7.69
N SER A 373 1.32 -0.44 8.51
CA SER A 373 1.85 -0.80 9.82
C SER A 373 0.77 -1.37 10.76
N GLY A 374 -0.51 -1.22 10.36
CA GLY A 374 -1.69 -1.89 10.92
C GLY A 374 -1.98 -3.33 10.47
N LEU A 375 -1.14 -3.95 9.63
CA LEU A 375 -1.27 -5.34 9.14
C LEU A 375 -0.04 -6.22 9.49
N ASP A 376 0.81 -5.77 10.41
CA ASP A 376 1.97 -6.52 10.87
C ASP A 376 1.54 -7.81 11.58
N SER A 377 1.72 -8.94 10.89
CA SER A 377 1.25 -10.27 11.29
C SER A 377 2.11 -10.95 12.37
N ARG A 378 3.17 -10.29 12.86
CA ARG A 378 4.08 -10.86 13.87
C ARG A 378 3.41 -11.19 15.21
N TRP A 379 2.29 -10.55 15.54
CA TRP A 379 1.53 -10.85 16.75
C TRP A 379 0.82 -12.21 16.69
N PHE A 380 0.15 -12.52 15.57
CA PHE A 380 -0.45 -13.85 15.35
C PHE A 380 0.58 -14.98 15.49
N ALA A 381 1.79 -14.76 14.96
CA ALA A 381 2.87 -15.73 15.06
C ALA A 381 3.41 -15.94 16.48
N ARG A 382 3.49 -14.87 17.30
CA ARG A 382 3.81 -14.99 18.73
C ARG A 382 2.76 -15.79 19.49
N ASP A 383 1.50 -15.65 19.09
CA ASP A 383 0.36 -16.38 19.66
C ASP A 383 0.15 -17.76 19.00
N GLY A 384 1.17 -18.30 18.32
CA GLY A 384 1.22 -19.68 17.83
C GLY A 384 0.57 -19.94 16.47
N VAL A 385 0.10 -18.90 15.78
CA VAL A 385 -0.59 -19.02 14.49
C VAL A 385 0.36 -18.70 13.33
N VAL A 386 0.49 -19.63 12.38
CA VAL A 386 1.09 -19.29 11.07
C VAL A 386 0.15 -18.37 10.32
N CYS A 387 0.44 -17.07 10.36
CA CYS A 387 -0.31 -16.07 9.60
C CYS A 387 0.25 -16.02 8.19
N VAL A 388 -0.58 -16.35 7.21
CA VAL A 388 -0.32 -16.33 5.77
C VAL A 388 -1.14 -15.23 5.13
N THR A 389 -0.64 -14.69 4.03
CA THR A 389 -1.09 -13.39 3.56
C THR A 389 -0.74 -13.19 2.09
N ILE A 390 -1.67 -12.67 1.28
CA ILE A 390 -1.55 -12.74 -0.18
C ILE A 390 -1.81 -11.42 -0.90
N ASN A 391 -1.20 -11.28 -2.07
CA ASN A 391 -1.57 -10.30 -3.09
C ASN A 391 -2.38 -10.99 -4.20
N TYR A 392 -3.28 -10.28 -4.86
CA TYR A 392 -4.07 -10.78 -5.99
C TYR A 392 -4.41 -9.63 -6.95
N ARG A 393 -4.77 -9.92 -8.21
CA ARG A 393 -5.15 -8.88 -9.17
C ARG A 393 -6.43 -8.14 -8.74
N VAL A 394 -6.38 -6.82 -8.76
CA VAL A 394 -7.47 -5.91 -8.36
C VAL A 394 -7.98 -5.08 -9.55
N GLY A 395 -9.18 -4.48 -9.42
CA GLY A 395 -9.77 -3.67 -10.47
C GLY A 395 -10.07 -4.48 -11.74
N ALA A 396 -10.00 -3.83 -12.90
CA ALA A 396 -10.18 -4.50 -14.20
C ALA A 396 -9.17 -5.65 -14.42
N GLN A 397 -7.97 -5.58 -13.86
CA GLN A 397 -6.97 -6.64 -13.97
C GLN A 397 -7.43 -7.96 -13.29
N GLY A 398 -8.25 -7.86 -12.24
CA GLY A 398 -8.79 -9.01 -11.51
C GLY A 398 -10.24 -9.36 -11.86
N PHE A 399 -11.04 -8.37 -12.28
CA PHE A 399 -12.50 -8.48 -12.34
C PHE A 399 -13.11 -7.91 -13.63
N LEU A 400 -12.32 -7.71 -14.70
CA LEU A 400 -12.87 -7.42 -16.02
C LEU A 400 -13.53 -8.67 -16.61
N TYR A 401 -14.78 -8.53 -17.05
CA TYR A 401 -15.53 -9.58 -17.71
C TYR A 401 -15.89 -9.18 -19.14
N LEU A 402 -15.48 -9.99 -20.11
CA LEU A 402 -15.69 -9.79 -21.55
C LEU A 402 -16.54 -10.92 -22.16
N ASP A 403 -17.50 -11.44 -21.38
CA ASP A 403 -18.39 -12.55 -21.78
C ASP A 403 -17.70 -13.91 -22.05
N ASP A 404 -16.50 -14.12 -21.51
CA ASP A 404 -15.64 -15.28 -21.74
C ASP A 404 -15.81 -16.42 -20.73
N GLY A 405 -16.83 -16.34 -19.87
CA GLY A 405 -17.18 -17.35 -18.87
C GLY A 405 -16.39 -17.30 -17.55
N ASN A 406 -15.53 -16.30 -17.29
CA ASN A 406 -14.92 -16.14 -15.96
C ASN A 406 -14.64 -14.66 -15.56
N PRO A 407 -15.49 -14.04 -14.73
CA PRO A 407 -15.29 -12.67 -14.25
C PRO A 407 -14.26 -12.55 -13.10
N ASN A 408 -13.66 -13.65 -12.61
CA ASN A 408 -12.96 -13.68 -11.32
C ASN A 408 -11.48 -14.05 -11.43
N LEU A 409 -10.71 -13.38 -12.29
CA LEU A 409 -9.25 -13.59 -12.40
C LEU A 409 -8.54 -13.32 -11.06
N GLY A 410 -8.99 -12.33 -10.28
CA GLY A 410 -8.47 -12.02 -8.94
C GLY A 410 -8.73 -13.14 -7.91
N LEU A 411 -9.90 -13.80 -7.95
CA LEU A 411 -10.12 -14.98 -7.10
C LEU A 411 -9.30 -16.18 -7.56
N LEU A 412 -9.03 -16.34 -8.86
CA LEU A 412 -8.14 -17.41 -9.33
C LEU A 412 -6.70 -17.24 -8.82
N ASP A 413 -6.24 -16.02 -8.58
CA ASP A 413 -4.96 -15.78 -7.90
C ASP A 413 -5.05 -16.22 -6.42
N GLN A 414 -6.13 -15.90 -5.73
CA GLN A 414 -6.36 -16.32 -4.34
C GLN A 414 -6.49 -17.85 -4.22
N ILE A 415 -7.11 -18.52 -5.19
CA ILE A 415 -7.15 -19.99 -5.28
C ILE A 415 -5.75 -20.57 -5.47
N ALA A 416 -4.93 -20.00 -6.38
CA ALA A 416 -3.55 -20.47 -6.56
C ALA A 416 -2.72 -20.30 -5.27
N ALA A 417 -2.94 -19.23 -4.50
CA ALA A 417 -2.30 -19.05 -3.21
C ALA A 417 -2.80 -20.03 -2.14
N LEU A 418 -4.10 -20.31 -2.10
CA LEU A 418 -4.69 -21.35 -1.25
C LEU A 418 -4.16 -22.75 -1.59
N GLU A 419 -4.06 -23.09 -2.87
CA GLU A 419 -3.46 -24.34 -3.34
C GLU A 419 -1.97 -24.43 -2.99
N TRP A 420 -1.24 -23.30 -3.00
CA TRP A 420 0.15 -23.24 -2.54
C TRP A 420 0.25 -23.47 -1.03
N VAL A 421 -0.64 -22.87 -0.22
CA VAL A 421 -0.71 -23.09 1.24
C VAL A 421 -0.93 -24.57 1.51
N GLN A 422 -1.96 -25.17 0.91
CA GLN A 422 -2.30 -26.59 1.05
C GLN A 422 -1.12 -27.55 0.80
N LYS A 423 -0.19 -27.19 -0.11
CA LYS A 423 0.96 -28.04 -0.48
C LYS A 423 2.23 -27.76 0.32
N ASN A 424 2.42 -26.54 0.82
CA ASN A 424 3.74 -26.08 1.28
C ASN A 424 3.78 -25.62 2.74
N ILE A 425 2.64 -25.35 3.37
CA ILE A 425 2.60 -24.65 4.66
C ILE A 425 3.13 -25.49 5.85
N THR A 426 3.10 -26.82 5.76
CA THR A 426 3.72 -27.73 6.72
C THR A 426 5.22 -27.49 6.87
N ALA A 427 5.89 -27.03 5.82
CA ALA A 427 7.30 -26.67 5.89
C ALA A 427 7.58 -25.40 6.72
N PHE A 428 6.54 -24.61 7.01
CA PHE A 428 6.56 -23.41 7.86
C PHE A 428 5.91 -23.65 9.24
N GLY A 429 5.61 -24.91 9.60
CA GLY A 429 4.98 -25.27 10.87
C GLY A 429 3.45 -25.17 10.92
N GLY A 430 2.78 -24.87 9.79
CA GLY A 430 1.32 -24.79 9.73
C GLY A 430 0.66 -26.07 9.22
N ASP A 431 -0.56 -26.38 9.65
CA ASP A 431 -1.29 -27.57 9.21
C ASP A 431 -2.33 -27.24 8.10
N PRO A 432 -2.15 -27.76 6.87
CA PRO A 432 -3.04 -27.46 5.75
C PRO A 432 -4.50 -27.91 5.97
N SER A 433 -4.76 -28.83 6.90
CA SER A 433 -6.11 -29.31 7.19
C SER A 433 -7.03 -28.30 7.88
N GLU A 434 -6.52 -27.14 8.36
CA GLU A 434 -7.31 -26.20 9.16
C GLU A 434 -6.99 -24.72 8.84
N VAL A 435 -6.88 -24.43 7.55
CA VAL A 435 -6.82 -23.04 7.05
C VAL A 435 -8.11 -22.28 7.39
N THR A 436 -7.99 -21.20 8.15
CA THR A 436 -9.02 -20.17 8.38
C THR A 436 -8.75 -19.00 7.44
N ILE A 437 -9.68 -18.65 6.54
CA ILE A 437 -9.50 -17.46 5.67
C ILE A 437 -10.12 -16.21 6.29
N PHE A 438 -9.47 -15.04 6.18
CA PHE A 438 -10.04 -13.77 6.61
C PHE A 438 -9.72 -12.58 5.71
N GLY A 439 -10.59 -11.57 5.76
CA GLY A 439 -10.41 -10.31 5.06
C GLY A 439 -11.51 -9.30 5.38
N GLU A 440 -11.22 -8.03 5.09
CA GLU A 440 -12.09 -6.86 5.30
C GLU A 440 -12.44 -6.20 3.95
N LEU A 441 -13.60 -5.54 3.85
CA LEU A 441 -14.10 -4.89 2.61
C LEU A 441 -14.03 -5.84 1.39
N ALA A 442 -13.07 -5.63 0.49
CA ALA A 442 -12.89 -6.43 -0.73
C ALA A 442 -12.31 -7.81 -0.42
N GLY A 443 -11.56 -7.94 0.68
CA GLY A 443 -11.19 -9.22 1.27
C GLY A 443 -12.40 -9.97 1.82
N ALA A 444 -13.29 -9.29 2.54
CA ALA A 444 -14.54 -9.89 3.03
C ALA A 444 -15.45 -10.35 1.89
N MET A 445 -15.56 -9.56 0.81
CA MET A 445 -16.23 -9.94 -0.43
C MET A 445 -15.57 -11.15 -1.10
N SER A 446 -14.24 -11.20 -1.10
CA SER A 446 -13.49 -12.33 -1.64
C SER A 446 -13.74 -13.60 -0.85
N VAL A 447 -13.61 -13.57 0.49
CA VAL A 447 -13.94 -14.67 1.41
C VAL A 447 -15.39 -15.12 1.21
N ALA A 448 -16.33 -14.17 1.20
CA ALA A 448 -17.75 -14.43 0.94
C ALA A 448 -18.00 -15.16 -0.38
N THR A 449 -17.21 -14.84 -1.41
CA THR A 449 -17.30 -15.47 -2.73
C THR A 449 -16.60 -16.82 -2.77
N LEU A 450 -15.44 -16.97 -2.11
CA LEU A 450 -14.71 -18.24 -1.96
C LEU A 450 -15.52 -19.30 -1.22
N LEU A 451 -16.36 -18.90 -0.26
CA LEU A 451 -17.35 -19.78 0.38
C LEU A 451 -18.29 -20.43 -0.65
N ALA A 452 -18.70 -19.71 -1.70
CA ALA A 452 -19.52 -20.29 -2.77
C ALA A 452 -18.70 -20.91 -3.92
N PHE A 453 -17.48 -20.44 -4.17
CA PHE A 453 -16.72 -20.75 -5.37
C PHE A 453 -16.25 -22.23 -5.43
N PRO A 454 -16.70 -23.06 -6.39
CA PRO A 454 -16.48 -24.51 -6.37
C PRO A 454 -15.01 -24.94 -6.33
N LYS A 455 -14.10 -24.19 -6.97
CA LYS A 455 -12.65 -24.44 -6.93
C LYS A 455 -12.04 -24.30 -5.52
N ALA A 456 -12.70 -23.58 -4.62
CA ALA A 456 -12.22 -23.36 -3.26
C ALA A 456 -12.58 -24.50 -2.29
N LYS A 457 -13.21 -25.58 -2.77
CA LYS A 457 -13.67 -26.68 -1.91
C LYS A 457 -12.50 -27.45 -1.30
N GLY A 458 -12.45 -27.54 0.02
CA GLY A 458 -11.40 -28.25 0.75
C GLY A 458 -10.06 -27.50 0.85
N LEU A 459 -10.00 -26.22 0.45
CA LEU A 459 -8.80 -25.40 0.63
C LEU A 459 -8.76 -24.66 1.99
N PHE A 460 -9.89 -24.59 2.69
CA PHE A 460 -10.07 -23.93 3.98
C PHE A 460 -11.31 -24.44 4.73
N HIS A 461 -11.29 -24.25 6.05
CA HIS A 461 -12.12 -24.95 7.03
C HIS A 461 -12.84 -24.01 8.01
N ARG A 462 -12.43 -22.73 8.09
CA ARG A 462 -13.17 -21.65 8.76
C ARG A 462 -13.06 -20.36 7.95
N ALA A 463 -13.97 -19.42 8.19
CA ALA A 463 -13.95 -18.10 7.54
C ALA A 463 -14.27 -16.97 8.52
N ILE A 464 -13.50 -15.87 8.46
CA ILE A 464 -13.80 -14.62 9.14
C ILE A 464 -14.13 -13.55 8.08
N VAL A 465 -15.34 -13.01 8.13
CA VAL A 465 -15.87 -12.08 7.12
C VAL A 465 -16.06 -10.70 7.75
N GLN A 466 -15.01 -9.87 7.71
CA GLN A 466 -15.00 -8.57 8.38
C GLN A 466 -15.69 -7.52 7.52
N SER A 467 -16.88 -7.12 7.93
CA SER A 467 -17.76 -6.25 7.16
C SER A 467 -18.07 -6.79 5.75
N ARG A 468 -18.87 -7.85 5.70
CA ARG A 468 -19.42 -8.45 4.47
C ARG A 468 -20.33 -7.47 3.72
N SER A 469 -20.15 -7.28 2.40
CA SER A 469 -21.17 -6.62 1.55
C SER A 469 -22.20 -7.62 1.03
N ASN A 470 -23.25 -7.14 0.34
CA ASN A 470 -24.15 -7.99 -0.43
C ASN A 470 -23.42 -9.06 -1.26
N ALA A 471 -23.91 -10.30 -1.18
CA ALA A 471 -23.26 -11.49 -1.76
C ALA A 471 -23.16 -11.41 -3.28
N LYS A 472 -24.22 -10.89 -3.92
CA LYS A 472 -24.27 -10.51 -5.33
C LYS A 472 -24.20 -8.99 -5.45
N LEU A 473 -23.06 -8.41 -5.07
CA LEU A 473 -22.88 -6.96 -5.13
C LEU A 473 -23.06 -6.45 -6.57
N ASN A 474 -22.56 -7.21 -7.54
CA ASN A 474 -22.81 -7.08 -8.97
C ASN A 474 -23.30 -8.42 -9.50
N SER A 475 -24.24 -8.41 -10.45
CA SER A 475 -24.60 -9.61 -11.22
C SER A 475 -23.65 -9.84 -12.41
N ILE A 476 -23.62 -11.05 -13.00
CA ILE A 476 -22.87 -11.32 -14.25
C ILE A 476 -23.28 -10.34 -15.37
N ALA A 477 -24.57 -9.99 -15.45
CA ALA A 477 -25.07 -9.01 -16.41
C ALA A 477 -24.46 -7.62 -16.19
N THR A 478 -24.22 -7.22 -14.95
CA THR A 478 -23.60 -5.94 -14.61
C THR A 478 -22.08 -5.96 -14.76
N ALA A 479 -21.40 -7.03 -14.33
CA ALA A 479 -19.98 -7.21 -14.61
C ALA A 479 -19.70 -7.11 -16.13
N LYS A 480 -20.58 -7.68 -16.96
CA LYS A 480 -20.56 -7.55 -18.42
C LYS A 480 -20.77 -6.11 -18.88
N ARG A 481 -21.78 -5.40 -18.38
CA ARG A 481 -22.02 -3.97 -18.71
C ARG A 481 -20.80 -3.11 -18.39
N ILE A 482 -20.19 -3.28 -17.23
CA ILE A 482 -18.99 -2.54 -16.80
C ILE A 482 -17.79 -2.87 -17.71
N GLY A 483 -17.59 -4.14 -18.06
CA GLY A 483 -16.50 -4.55 -18.95
C GLY A 483 -16.66 -4.05 -20.39
N HIS A 484 -17.86 -4.16 -20.95
CA HIS A 484 -18.20 -3.60 -22.26
C HIS A 484 -18.03 -2.08 -22.28
N ARG A 485 -18.50 -1.36 -21.24
CA ARG A 485 -18.37 0.10 -21.16
C ARG A 485 -16.90 0.56 -21.12
N LEU A 486 -16.00 -0.23 -20.52
CA LEU A 486 -14.56 0.06 -20.56
C LEU A 486 -14.01 -0.06 -22.00
N ALA A 487 -14.40 -1.09 -22.75
CA ALA A 487 -14.00 -1.26 -24.14
C ALA A 487 -14.58 -0.17 -25.07
N GLU A 488 -15.83 0.25 -24.83
CA GLU A 488 -16.46 1.39 -25.54
C GLU A 488 -15.68 2.70 -25.35
N ILE A 489 -15.30 3.04 -24.11
CA ILE A 489 -14.53 4.25 -23.80
C ILE A 489 -13.14 4.21 -24.45
N LEU A 490 -12.53 3.02 -24.52
CA LEU A 490 -11.26 2.79 -25.22
C LEU A 490 -11.38 2.79 -26.75
N GLY A 491 -12.59 2.71 -27.32
CA GLY A 491 -12.82 2.62 -28.76
C GLY A 491 -12.34 1.29 -29.38
N ILE A 492 -12.35 0.20 -28.62
CA ILE A 492 -11.82 -1.11 -29.02
C ILE A 492 -12.90 -2.19 -29.08
N GLU A 493 -12.59 -3.29 -29.77
CA GLU A 493 -13.41 -4.50 -29.78
C GLU A 493 -13.43 -5.16 -28.38
N VAL A 494 -14.57 -5.75 -28.00
CA VAL A 494 -14.79 -6.40 -26.69
C VAL A 494 -14.15 -7.79 -26.65
N ILE A 495 -12.85 -7.86 -26.89
CA ILE A 495 -12.04 -9.08 -26.84
C ILE A 495 -10.75 -8.84 -26.06
N TRP A 496 -10.23 -9.91 -25.45
CA TRP A 496 -9.00 -9.84 -24.66
C TRP A 496 -7.80 -9.39 -25.49
N GLU A 497 -7.72 -9.77 -26.76
CA GLU A 497 -6.65 -9.41 -27.70
C GLU A 497 -6.50 -7.90 -27.86
N ALA A 498 -7.63 -7.18 -27.97
CA ALA A 498 -7.65 -5.74 -28.04
C ALA A 498 -7.22 -5.11 -26.70
N ILE A 499 -7.81 -5.56 -25.58
CA ILE A 499 -7.46 -5.10 -24.22
C ILE A 499 -5.97 -5.31 -23.88
N LYS A 500 -5.36 -6.41 -24.36
CA LYS A 500 -3.92 -6.70 -24.19
C LYS A 500 -3.03 -5.76 -25.02
N ALA A 501 -3.51 -5.36 -26.21
CA ALA A 501 -2.80 -4.46 -27.10
C ALA A 501 -2.90 -2.98 -26.65
N THR A 502 -3.90 -2.64 -25.84
CA THR A 502 -4.08 -1.29 -25.28
C THR A 502 -2.96 -0.95 -24.27
N PRO A 503 -2.27 0.21 -24.44
CA PRO A 503 -1.37 0.75 -23.43
C PRO A 503 -2.03 0.94 -22.06
N PHE A 504 -1.30 0.64 -20.99
CA PHE A 504 -1.89 0.55 -19.64
C PHE A 504 -2.39 1.90 -19.11
N ASP A 505 -1.72 2.99 -19.46
CA ASP A 505 -2.13 4.35 -19.20
C ASP A 505 -3.50 4.68 -19.82
N GLN A 506 -3.80 4.19 -21.02
CA GLN A 506 -5.11 4.39 -21.65
C GLN A 506 -6.22 3.64 -20.90
N ILE A 507 -5.94 2.41 -20.43
CA ILE A 507 -6.87 1.65 -19.57
C ILE A 507 -7.13 2.40 -18.25
N LEU A 508 -6.12 3.06 -17.67
CA LEU A 508 -6.29 3.87 -16.46
C LEU A 508 -7.15 5.13 -16.73
N HIS A 509 -6.91 5.85 -17.83
CA HIS A 509 -7.74 6.99 -18.22
C HIS A 509 -9.20 6.59 -18.47
N ALA A 510 -9.43 5.49 -19.21
CA ALA A 510 -10.77 4.98 -19.48
C ALA A 510 -11.51 4.58 -18.18
N ARG A 511 -10.81 4.00 -17.20
CA ARG A 511 -11.36 3.71 -15.86
C ARG A 511 -11.65 4.97 -15.05
N ALA A 512 -10.87 6.04 -15.22
CA ALA A 512 -11.14 7.33 -14.57
C ALA A 512 -12.41 7.98 -15.15
N GLN A 513 -12.54 8.02 -16.48
CA GLN A 513 -13.74 8.49 -17.17
C GLN A 513 -14.97 7.65 -16.78
N GLN A 514 -14.89 6.32 -16.78
CA GLN A 514 -16.01 5.45 -16.38
C GLN A 514 -16.51 5.77 -14.96
N ARG A 515 -15.60 6.07 -14.03
CA ARG A 515 -15.93 6.48 -12.66
C ARG A 515 -16.60 7.86 -12.62
N GLU A 516 -16.14 8.80 -13.42
CA GLU A 516 -16.75 10.12 -13.55
C GLU A 516 -18.18 10.04 -14.11
N GLU A 517 -18.39 9.26 -15.18
CA GLU A 517 -19.71 9.02 -15.78
C GLU A 517 -20.68 8.37 -14.76
N LEU A 518 -20.21 7.40 -13.99
CA LEU A 518 -20.99 6.75 -12.91
C LEU A 518 -21.38 7.73 -11.80
N THR A 519 -20.44 8.55 -11.32
CA THR A 519 -20.71 9.55 -10.27
C THR A 519 -21.63 10.66 -10.76
N ALA A 520 -21.48 11.10 -12.02
CA ALA A 520 -22.31 12.15 -12.61
C ALA A 520 -23.74 11.67 -12.91
N ARG A 521 -23.92 10.39 -13.27
CA ARG A 521 -25.24 9.80 -13.56
C ARG A 521 -25.30 8.32 -13.11
N PRO A 522 -25.59 8.07 -11.82
CA PRO A 522 -25.78 6.72 -11.27
C PRO A 522 -27.17 6.16 -11.63
N ASP A 523 -27.43 5.98 -12.92
CA ASP A 523 -28.68 5.43 -13.47
C ASP A 523 -28.67 3.88 -13.43
N PRO A 524 -29.52 3.21 -12.61
CA PRO A 524 -29.51 1.75 -12.50
C PRO A 524 -29.88 1.02 -13.78
N ALA A 525 -30.65 1.65 -14.70
CA ALA A 525 -30.99 1.02 -15.98
C ALA A 525 -29.76 0.91 -16.91
N PHE A 526 -28.80 1.82 -16.75
CA PHE A 526 -27.53 1.82 -17.48
C PHE A 526 -26.46 1.00 -16.74
N TRP A 527 -26.15 1.36 -15.49
CA TRP A 527 -25.04 0.80 -14.70
C TRP A 527 -25.34 -0.49 -13.92
N GLY A 528 -26.61 -0.92 -13.83
CA GLY A 528 -26.99 -2.06 -12.99
C GLY A 528 -26.82 -1.77 -11.49
N GLU A 529 -26.46 -2.78 -10.69
CA GLU A 529 -26.33 -2.65 -9.24
C GLU A 529 -25.21 -1.67 -8.81
N VAL A 530 -24.24 -1.43 -9.70
CA VAL A 530 -23.12 -0.49 -9.51
C VAL A 530 -23.60 0.96 -9.35
N ALA A 531 -24.78 1.33 -9.86
CA ALA A 531 -25.41 2.62 -9.61
C ALA A 531 -25.66 2.90 -8.11
N LEU A 532 -25.85 1.85 -7.31
CA LEU A 532 -26.16 1.94 -5.88
C LEU A 532 -24.95 1.62 -4.99
N SER A 533 -24.06 0.72 -5.45
CA SER A 533 -22.87 0.30 -4.70
C SER A 533 -21.64 1.16 -4.95
N PHE A 534 -21.54 1.79 -6.13
CA PHE A 534 -20.33 2.46 -6.65
C PHE A 534 -19.07 1.57 -6.73
N ILE A 535 -19.22 0.24 -6.73
CA ILE A 535 -18.12 -0.73 -6.76
C ILE A 535 -18.16 -1.54 -8.09
N PRO A 536 -17.59 -1.00 -9.19
CA PRO A 536 -17.65 -1.63 -10.52
C PRO A 536 -16.83 -2.93 -10.65
N TRP A 537 -15.73 -3.06 -9.91
CA TRP A 537 -14.77 -4.16 -10.04
C TRP A 537 -14.82 -5.07 -8.80
N ALA A 538 -15.73 -6.04 -8.81
CA ALA A 538 -16.00 -6.93 -7.67
C ALA A 538 -16.02 -8.41 -8.10
N PRO A 539 -15.67 -9.34 -7.18
CA PRO A 539 -16.05 -10.74 -7.29
C PRO A 539 -17.51 -10.92 -7.71
N THR A 540 -17.78 -11.76 -8.69
CA THR A 540 -19.10 -11.96 -9.29
C THR A 540 -19.39 -13.46 -9.47
N ILE A 541 -20.49 -13.96 -8.90
CA ILE A 541 -20.89 -15.38 -8.97
C ILE A 541 -22.41 -15.51 -9.15
N ASP A 542 -22.85 -16.59 -9.79
CA ASP A 542 -24.27 -16.83 -10.08
C ASP A 542 -25.06 -17.38 -8.88
N GLU A 543 -24.44 -18.21 -8.04
CA GLU A 543 -25.08 -18.94 -6.93
C GLU A 543 -24.46 -18.63 -5.56
N ASP A 544 -25.30 -18.29 -4.59
CA ASP A 544 -24.89 -18.13 -3.19
C ASP A 544 -24.93 -19.48 -2.46
N ILE A 545 -23.86 -20.26 -2.57
CA ILE A 545 -23.73 -21.52 -1.85
C ILE A 545 -23.23 -21.26 -0.42
N ILE A 546 -24.05 -21.65 0.56
CA ILE A 546 -23.69 -21.62 1.97
C ILE A 546 -22.95 -22.91 2.32
N ARG A 547 -21.69 -22.79 2.73
CA ARG A 547 -20.88 -23.94 3.19
C ARG A 547 -21.06 -24.20 4.68
N ASP A 548 -20.99 -25.48 5.00
CA ASP A 548 -20.87 -26.00 6.35
C ASP A 548 -19.42 -25.90 6.85
N ILE A 549 -18.98 -24.67 7.15
CA ILE A 549 -17.70 -24.38 7.81
C ILE A 549 -17.90 -23.29 8.87
N ASP A 550 -17.08 -23.26 9.92
CA ASP A 550 -17.26 -22.25 10.98
C ASP A 550 -17.10 -20.82 10.45
N LEU A 551 -17.95 -19.92 10.94
CA LEU A 551 -18.07 -18.55 10.46
C LEU A 551 -18.00 -17.54 11.61
N LEU A 552 -17.03 -16.63 11.56
CA LEU A 552 -17.05 -15.38 12.31
C LEU A 552 -17.40 -14.25 11.34
N ILE A 553 -18.41 -13.44 11.66
CA ILE A 553 -18.86 -12.37 10.78
C ILE A 553 -19.22 -11.13 11.61
N GLY A 554 -19.06 -9.94 11.05
CA GLY A 554 -19.39 -8.71 11.76
C GLY A 554 -19.15 -7.47 10.93
N SER A 555 -19.25 -6.29 11.55
CA SER A 555 -18.99 -5.01 10.90
C SER A 555 -18.88 -3.86 11.92
N ASN A 556 -18.52 -2.66 11.46
CA ASN A 556 -18.35 -1.49 12.31
C ASN A 556 -19.63 -0.64 12.33
N THR A 557 -20.00 -0.09 13.49
CA THR A 557 -21.31 0.56 13.71
C THR A 557 -21.58 1.75 12.77
N GLU A 558 -20.57 2.58 12.50
CA GLU A 558 -20.68 3.80 11.67
C GLU A 558 -19.89 3.71 10.34
N LYS A 559 -19.79 2.49 9.77
CA LYS A 559 -18.88 2.18 8.63
C LYS A 559 -18.84 3.23 7.51
N THR A 560 -19.98 3.71 7.02
CA THR A 560 -20.04 4.70 5.92
C THR A 560 -19.37 6.05 6.25
N ARG A 561 -19.20 6.42 7.53
CA ARG A 561 -18.64 7.73 7.92
C ARG A 561 -17.21 8.00 7.41
N LEU A 562 -16.40 6.97 7.11
CA LEU A 562 -15.09 7.14 6.46
C LEU A 562 -15.21 7.91 5.13
N PHE A 563 -16.28 7.67 4.37
CA PHE A 563 -16.46 8.24 3.03
C PHE A 563 -17.18 9.59 3.03
N LEU A 564 -17.91 9.91 4.10
CA LEU A 564 -18.77 11.12 4.14
C LEU A 564 -18.27 12.26 5.04
N VAL A 565 -17.50 11.94 6.08
CA VAL A 565 -17.08 12.94 7.07
C VAL A 565 -15.82 13.71 6.65
N PRO A 566 -14.74 13.09 6.10
CA PRO A 566 -13.49 13.80 5.80
C PRO A 566 -13.62 14.90 4.74
N ASP A 567 -14.46 14.70 3.72
CA ASP A 567 -14.71 15.69 2.64
C ASP A 567 -15.89 16.64 2.97
N GLY A 568 -16.53 16.44 4.12
CA GLY A 568 -17.70 17.18 4.57
C GLY A 568 -19.01 16.87 3.82
N SER A 569 -19.07 15.88 2.93
CA SER A 569 -20.30 15.52 2.19
C SER A 569 -21.46 15.11 3.10
N ILE A 570 -21.19 14.58 4.29
CA ILE A 570 -22.21 14.31 5.32
C ILE A 570 -23.04 15.57 5.67
N ASN A 571 -22.46 16.77 5.57
CA ASN A 571 -23.16 18.02 5.84
C ASN A 571 -23.90 18.59 4.61
N ARG A 572 -23.73 17.96 3.44
CA ARG A 572 -24.33 18.38 2.15
C ARG A 572 -25.57 17.58 1.77
N ILE A 573 -25.87 16.49 2.48
CA ILE A 573 -27.08 15.69 2.28
C ILE A 573 -28.29 16.46 2.81
N THR A 574 -29.26 16.77 1.94
CA THR A 574 -30.54 17.38 2.32
C THR A 574 -31.60 16.31 2.63
N GLU A 575 -32.74 16.71 3.19
CA GLU A 575 -33.86 15.79 3.44
C GLU A 575 -34.47 15.22 2.16
N GLU A 576 -34.47 15.99 1.07
CA GLU A 576 -34.92 15.53 -0.25
C GLU A 576 -33.95 14.48 -0.81
N MET A 577 -32.63 14.70 -0.68
CA MET A 577 -31.61 13.73 -1.08
C MET A 577 -31.70 12.45 -0.25
N LEU A 578 -31.82 12.56 1.08
CA LEU A 578 -32.00 11.43 1.98
C LEU A 578 -33.24 10.61 1.60
N SER A 579 -34.38 11.27 1.37
CA SER A 579 -35.64 10.61 1.01
C SER A 579 -35.53 9.90 -0.35
N ALA A 580 -34.92 10.55 -1.35
CA ALA A 580 -34.72 9.96 -2.67
C ALA A 580 -33.80 8.73 -2.63
N ILE A 581 -32.65 8.83 -1.96
CA ILE A 581 -31.66 7.74 -1.91
C ILE A 581 -32.18 6.57 -1.05
N ALA A 582 -32.87 6.84 0.06
CA ALA A 582 -33.53 5.79 0.86
C ALA A 582 -34.55 5.01 0.01
N GLY A 583 -35.35 5.71 -0.80
CA GLY A 583 -36.26 5.08 -1.77
C GLY A 583 -35.53 4.28 -2.86
N MET A 584 -34.39 4.74 -3.36
CA MET A 584 -33.55 3.99 -4.32
C MET A 584 -32.97 2.70 -3.72
N TYR A 585 -32.70 2.67 -2.42
CA TYR A 585 -32.32 1.45 -1.70
C TYR A 585 -33.50 0.52 -1.38
N GLY A 586 -34.74 0.92 -1.71
CA GLY A 586 -35.96 0.17 -1.46
C GLY A 586 -36.53 0.34 -0.05
N LEU A 587 -35.97 1.21 0.79
CA LEU A 587 -36.52 1.48 2.12
C LEU A 587 -37.91 2.13 1.97
N PRO A 588 -38.97 1.57 2.59
CA PRO A 588 -40.30 2.15 2.48
C PRO A 588 -40.38 3.48 3.27
N PRO A 589 -41.33 4.38 2.97
CA PRO A 589 -41.42 5.71 3.61
C PRO A 589 -41.48 5.66 5.15
N GLU A 590 -42.21 4.71 5.71
CA GLU A 590 -42.27 4.44 7.16
C GLU A 590 -40.91 4.02 7.75
N GLY A 591 -40.05 3.38 6.95
CA GLY A 591 -38.70 3.01 7.34
C GLY A 591 -37.83 4.23 7.63
N LEU A 592 -37.89 5.28 6.80
CA LEU A 592 -37.18 6.53 7.06
C LEU A 592 -37.67 7.21 8.35
N GLY A 593 -38.98 7.14 8.62
CA GLY A 593 -39.56 7.57 9.90
C GLY A 593 -38.96 6.82 11.09
N ALA A 594 -38.92 5.48 11.02
CA ALA A 594 -38.32 4.66 12.06
C ALA A 594 -36.82 4.92 12.28
N TYR A 595 -36.05 5.23 11.22
CA TYR A 595 -34.65 5.66 11.38
C TYR A 595 -34.53 6.98 12.15
N ARG A 596 -35.42 7.95 11.92
CA ARG A 596 -35.49 9.19 12.73
C ARG A 596 -35.90 8.94 14.17
N GLU A 597 -36.89 8.06 14.42
CA GLU A 597 -37.31 7.70 15.78
C GLU A 597 -36.18 7.03 16.59
N LEU A 598 -35.33 6.24 15.93
CA LEU A 598 -34.15 5.61 16.55
C LEU A 598 -32.99 6.61 16.77
N HIS A 599 -32.96 7.72 16.02
CA HIS A 599 -31.88 8.70 16.04
C HIS A 599 -32.44 10.14 15.95
N PRO A 600 -33.19 10.63 16.96
CA PRO A 600 -33.96 11.87 16.87
C PRO A 600 -33.12 13.14 16.67
N GLU A 601 -31.88 13.13 17.15
CA GLU A 601 -30.93 14.25 17.02
C GLU A 601 -30.01 14.15 15.79
N ALA A 602 -30.14 13.10 14.96
CA ALA A 602 -29.25 12.87 13.82
C ALA A 602 -29.61 13.76 12.63
N SER A 603 -28.57 14.35 12.03
CA SER A 603 -28.70 15.10 10.77
C SER A 603 -29.06 14.18 9.59
N SER A 604 -29.59 14.74 8.51
CA SER A 604 -29.97 13.98 7.31
C SER A 604 -28.82 13.15 6.73
N GLY A 605 -27.58 13.65 6.81
CA GLY A 605 -26.39 12.90 6.40
C GLY A 605 -25.98 11.78 7.36
N GLU A 606 -26.28 11.90 8.66
CA GLU A 606 -26.05 10.81 9.62
C GLU A 606 -27.10 9.71 9.49
N LEU A 607 -28.36 10.08 9.23
CA LEU A 607 -29.42 9.14 8.86
C LEU A 607 -29.09 8.41 7.55
N PHE A 608 -28.60 9.14 6.53
CA PHE A 608 -28.10 8.55 5.29
C PHE A 608 -26.94 7.56 5.56
N SER A 609 -25.97 7.96 6.39
CA SER A 609 -24.84 7.11 6.78
C SER A 609 -25.29 5.82 7.48
N ALA A 610 -26.27 5.92 8.38
CA ALA A 610 -26.86 4.77 9.06
C ALA A 610 -27.62 3.84 8.08
N ILE A 611 -28.49 4.40 7.23
CA ILE A 611 -29.24 3.65 6.21
C ILE A 611 -28.30 2.94 5.25
N GLN A 612 -27.27 3.61 4.74
CA GLN A 612 -26.30 2.99 3.83
C GLN A 612 -25.43 1.93 4.53
N THR A 613 -25.02 2.17 5.78
CA THR A 613 -24.27 1.18 6.58
C THR A 613 -25.10 -0.10 6.79
N ASP A 614 -26.38 0.05 7.09
CA ASP A 614 -27.29 -1.07 7.30
C ASP A 614 -27.59 -1.82 5.97
N TRP A 615 -27.94 -1.09 4.92
CA TRP A 615 -28.30 -1.64 3.59
C TRP A 615 -27.15 -2.41 2.92
N LEU A 616 -25.93 -1.89 3.00
CA LEU A 616 -24.78 -2.45 2.30
C LEU A 616 -24.02 -3.49 3.12
N TRP A 617 -24.01 -3.39 4.46
CA TRP A 617 -23.12 -4.20 5.33
C TRP A 617 -23.87 -4.97 6.43
N ARG A 618 -24.56 -4.28 7.35
CA ARG A 618 -25.07 -4.94 8.58
C ARG A 618 -26.23 -5.90 8.32
N ILE A 619 -27.20 -5.49 7.50
CA ILE A 619 -28.35 -6.34 7.15
C ILE A 619 -27.93 -7.53 6.27
N PRO A 620 -27.07 -7.36 5.24
CA PRO A 620 -26.52 -8.49 4.49
C PRO A 620 -25.70 -9.46 5.34
N ALA A 621 -24.92 -8.97 6.32
CA ALA A 621 -24.18 -9.82 7.25
C ALA A 621 -25.11 -10.65 8.14
N ILE A 622 -26.15 -10.04 8.71
CA ILE A 622 -27.18 -10.75 9.49
C ILE A 622 -27.92 -11.79 8.63
N ARG A 623 -28.35 -11.44 7.42
CA ARG A 623 -29.02 -12.37 6.51
C ARG A 623 -28.15 -13.57 6.14
N PHE A 624 -26.85 -13.34 5.96
CA PHE A 624 -25.90 -14.43 5.71
C PHE A 624 -25.71 -15.32 6.94
N ALA A 625 -25.62 -14.74 8.15
CA ALA A 625 -25.52 -15.49 9.40
C ALA A 625 -26.81 -16.27 9.73
N ASP A 626 -27.99 -15.67 9.54
CA ASP A 626 -29.30 -16.34 9.68
C ASP A 626 -29.45 -17.54 8.74
N ALA A 627 -28.88 -17.46 7.54
CA ALA A 627 -28.92 -18.53 6.55
C ALA A 627 -27.85 -19.60 6.81
N HIS A 628 -26.68 -19.20 7.32
CA HIS A 628 -25.61 -20.11 7.76
C HIS A 628 -25.99 -20.89 9.02
N ALA A 629 -26.63 -20.26 10.02
CA ALA A 629 -27.09 -20.93 11.23
C ALA A 629 -28.15 -22.04 10.97
N LYS A 630 -28.82 -22.02 9.81
CA LYS A 630 -29.75 -23.07 9.36
C LYS A 630 -29.05 -24.27 8.74
N VAL A 631 -27.79 -24.10 8.37
CA VAL A 631 -26.88 -25.15 7.92
C VAL A 631 -26.28 -25.79 9.18
N ALA A 632 -27.04 -26.74 9.74
CA ALA A 632 -26.76 -27.53 10.95
C ALA A 632 -25.52 -28.46 10.89
N ARG A 633 -24.33 -27.91 11.22
CA ARG A 633 -23.17 -28.61 11.85
C ARG A 633 -22.11 -27.58 12.28
N ALA A 634 -21.73 -26.70 11.36
CA ALA A 634 -20.82 -25.58 11.61
C ALA A 634 -21.40 -24.54 12.59
N SER A 635 -20.50 -23.78 13.22
CA SER A 635 -20.81 -22.73 14.18
C SER A 635 -20.74 -21.34 13.53
N ALA A 636 -21.69 -20.47 13.85
CA ALA A 636 -21.64 -19.05 13.50
C ALA A 636 -21.39 -18.19 14.75
N TYR A 637 -20.68 -17.08 14.60
CA TYR A 637 -20.48 -16.06 15.64
C TYR A 637 -20.56 -14.66 15.01
N MET A 638 -21.27 -13.75 15.68
CA MET A 638 -21.45 -12.37 15.21
C MET A 638 -20.72 -11.37 16.10
N TYR A 639 -20.06 -10.38 15.49
CA TYR A 639 -19.50 -9.22 16.19
C TYR A 639 -19.96 -7.89 15.59
N GLU A 640 -19.94 -6.84 16.42
CA GLU A 640 -20.06 -5.45 16.00
C GLU A 640 -18.95 -4.63 16.63
N PHE A 641 -18.14 -3.95 15.82
CA PHE A 641 -17.12 -3.04 16.33
C PHE A 641 -17.71 -1.64 16.50
N ALA A 642 -17.82 -1.20 17.76
CA ALA A 642 -18.37 0.07 18.17
C ALA A 642 -17.33 1.01 18.80
N GLY A 643 -16.03 0.65 18.74
CA GLY A 643 -14.92 1.48 19.20
C GLY A 643 -14.86 2.79 18.41
N GLN A 644 -15.00 3.92 19.11
CA GLN A 644 -15.16 5.23 18.48
C GLN A 644 -13.80 5.89 18.19
N SER A 645 -13.58 6.34 16.95
CA SER A 645 -12.45 7.22 16.64
C SER A 645 -12.65 8.59 17.30
N PRO A 646 -11.64 9.16 17.99
CA PRO A 646 -11.70 10.52 18.52
C PRO A 646 -11.54 11.60 17.43
N GLN A 647 -11.16 11.21 16.21
CA GLN A 647 -10.78 12.14 15.14
C GLN A 647 -11.99 12.94 14.62
N LEU A 648 -11.69 14.16 14.15
CA LEU A 648 -12.69 15.15 13.73
C LEU A 648 -13.78 15.39 14.80
N SER A 649 -13.36 15.55 16.06
CA SER A 649 -14.24 15.71 17.23
C SER A 649 -15.22 14.54 17.42
N GLY A 650 -14.73 13.31 17.27
CA GLY A 650 -15.53 12.09 17.36
C GLY A 650 -16.44 11.81 16.16
N ARG A 651 -16.50 12.70 15.16
CA ARG A 651 -17.49 12.59 14.07
C ARG A 651 -17.30 11.35 13.20
N LEU A 652 -16.09 10.79 13.12
CA LEU A 652 -15.86 9.55 12.35
C LEU A 652 -16.55 8.33 12.96
N GLY A 653 -16.73 8.27 14.29
CA GLY A 653 -17.29 7.12 15.00
C GLY A 653 -16.49 5.83 14.81
N ALA A 654 -17.16 4.68 14.86
CA ALA A 654 -16.62 3.39 14.45
C ALA A 654 -16.63 3.27 12.91
N LEU A 655 -15.75 4.03 12.27
CA LEU A 655 -15.62 4.08 10.81
C LEU A 655 -15.12 2.77 10.19
N HIS A 656 -15.14 2.69 8.87
CA HIS A 656 -14.62 1.61 8.06
C HIS A 656 -13.15 1.22 8.38
N SER A 657 -12.86 -0.10 8.41
CA SER A 657 -11.55 -0.73 8.71
C SER A 657 -10.93 -0.38 10.08
N LEU A 658 -11.64 0.33 10.97
CA LEU A 658 -11.09 0.78 12.25
C LEU A 658 -10.76 -0.37 13.22
N GLU A 659 -11.37 -1.53 13.03
CA GLU A 659 -11.12 -2.72 13.84
C GLU A 659 -9.80 -3.42 13.53
N ILE A 660 -9.23 -3.18 12.34
CA ILE A 660 -8.07 -3.95 11.83
C ILE A 660 -6.84 -3.82 12.74
N PRO A 661 -6.44 -2.63 13.24
CA PRO A 661 -5.32 -2.54 14.18
C PRO A 661 -5.55 -3.23 15.53
N PHE A 662 -6.81 -3.43 15.93
CA PHE A 662 -7.17 -4.19 17.13
C PHE A 662 -7.08 -5.70 16.87
N VAL A 663 -7.50 -6.16 15.68
CA VAL A 663 -7.38 -7.55 15.24
C VAL A 663 -5.92 -7.98 15.08
N PHE A 664 -5.04 -7.12 14.56
CA PHE A 664 -3.61 -7.41 14.37
C PHE A 664 -2.73 -7.06 15.60
N ASN A 665 -3.29 -6.43 16.64
CA ASN A 665 -2.57 -5.87 17.80
C ASN A 665 -1.44 -4.88 17.45
N THR A 666 -1.66 -4.05 16.43
CA THR A 666 -0.68 -3.12 15.85
C THR A 666 -0.89 -1.66 16.27
N LEU A 667 -1.46 -1.46 17.46
CA LEU A 667 -1.70 -0.12 18.02
C LEU A 667 -0.37 0.62 18.22
N GLY A 668 -0.33 1.91 17.87
CA GLY A 668 0.90 2.72 17.99
C GLY A 668 1.89 2.55 16.83
N LEU A 669 1.57 1.72 15.84
CA LEU A 669 2.33 1.57 14.60
C LEU A 669 1.66 2.41 13.49
N GLY A 670 1.73 3.74 13.58
CA GLY A 670 1.23 4.65 12.53
C GLY A 670 -0.30 4.72 12.41
N THR A 671 -1.02 4.32 13.46
CA THR A 671 -2.49 4.20 13.48
C THR A 671 -3.20 5.45 14.03
N GLU A 672 -2.42 6.40 14.53
CA GLU A 672 -2.86 7.61 15.23
C GLU A 672 -3.74 8.52 14.35
N PRO A 673 -3.54 8.64 13.02
CA PRO A 673 -4.43 9.41 12.14
C PRO A 673 -5.88 8.91 12.11
N LEU A 674 -6.16 7.68 12.56
CA LEU A 674 -7.51 7.12 12.69
C LEU A 674 -7.92 6.90 14.14
N LEU A 675 -7.02 6.43 15.01
CA LEU A 675 -7.34 6.06 16.39
C LEU A 675 -7.05 7.14 17.43
N GLY A 676 -6.35 8.21 17.05
CA GLY A 676 -5.83 9.20 17.99
C GLY A 676 -4.61 8.70 18.76
N PRO A 677 -4.08 9.50 19.71
CA PRO A 677 -2.79 9.25 20.36
C PRO A 677 -2.82 8.24 21.51
N ALA A 678 -3.99 7.69 21.88
CA ALA A 678 -4.14 6.79 23.02
C ALA A 678 -5.21 5.70 22.76
N PRO A 679 -5.00 4.79 21.79
CA PRO A 679 -5.89 3.67 21.55
C PRO A 679 -5.92 2.68 22.72
N THR A 680 -7.04 2.00 22.93
CA THR A 680 -7.23 1.07 24.05
C THR A 680 -6.55 -0.28 23.79
N HIS A 681 -5.35 -0.48 24.34
CA HIS A 681 -4.62 -1.76 24.24
C HIS A 681 -5.42 -2.96 24.76
N GLU A 682 -6.17 -2.81 25.85
CA GLU A 682 -7.02 -3.88 26.40
C GLU A 682 -8.07 -4.39 25.39
N LEU A 683 -8.55 -3.51 24.50
CA LEU A 683 -9.50 -3.89 23.45
C LEU A 683 -8.79 -4.63 22.31
N ALA A 684 -7.56 -4.23 21.94
CA ALA A 684 -6.78 -4.92 20.92
C ALA A 684 -6.38 -6.31 21.40
N ASP A 685 -5.85 -6.43 22.62
CA ASP A 685 -5.56 -7.69 23.27
C ASP A 685 -6.78 -8.63 23.32
N THR A 686 -7.98 -8.07 23.56
CA THR A 686 -9.23 -8.86 23.59
C THR A 686 -9.67 -9.30 22.20
N MET A 687 -9.57 -8.44 21.19
CA MET A 687 -9.93 -8.79 19.81
C MET A 687 -8.92 -9.74 19.17
N HIS A 688 -7.62 -9.49 19.34
CA HIS A 688 -6.56 -10.37 18.83
C HIS A 688 -6.70 -11.79 19.36
N ARG A 689 -6.84 -11.95 20.69
CA ARG A 689 -7.09 -13.27 21.30
C ARG A 689 -8.36 -13.95 20.79
N ALA A 690 -9.43 -13.20 20.52
CA ALA A 690 -10.66 -13.78 19.98
C ALA A 690 -10.49 -14.28 18.53
N TRP A 691 -9.73 -13.57 17.69
CA TRP A 691 -9.41 -14.02 16.33
C TRP A 691 -8.47 -15.24 16.35
N VAL A 692 -7.46 -15.25 17.23
CA VAL A 692 -6.60 -16.41 17.48
C VAL A 692 -7.44 -17.60 17.97
N ALA A 693 -8.32 -17.41 18.96
CA ALA A 693 -9.17 -18.46 19.51
C ALA A 693 -10.16 -19.04 18.48
N PHE A 694 -10.80 -18.18 17.67
CA PHE A 694 -11.68 -18.63 16.60
C PHE A 694 -10.92 -19.43 15.54
N ALA A 695 -9.76 -18.93 15.13
CA ALA A 695 -8.92 -19.66 14.19
C ALA A 695 -8.48 -21.00 14.77
N THR A 696 -8.13 -21.05 16.06
CA THR A 696 -7.52 -22.23 16.72
C THR A 696 -8.49 -23.28 17.27
N THR A 697 -9.78 -22.93 17.39
CA THR A 697 -10.77 -23.82 18.04
C THR A 697 -12.16 -23.76 17.41
N GLY A 698 -12.41 -22.82 16.50
CA GLY A 698 -13.75 -22.49 16.04
C GLY A 698 -14.60 -21.73 17.08
N ASP A 699 -14.10 -21.40 18.26
CA ASP A 699 -14.82 -20.64 19.30
C ASP A 699 -14.03 -19.36 19.71
N PRO A 700 -14.58 -18.15 19.49
CA PRO A 700 -13.95 -16.89 19.87
C PRO A 700 -14.16 -16.52 21.35
N GLY A 701 -14.88 -17.33 22.13
CA GLY A 701 -15.12 -17.12 23.57
C GLY A 701 -16.43 -16.42 23.93
N TRP A 702 -17.45 -16.43 23.04
CA TRP A 702 -18.78 -15.88 23.32
C TRP A 702 -19.90 -16.75 22.72
N PRO A 703 -21.18 -16.54 23.09
CA PRO A 703 -22.27 -17.41 22.63
C PRO A 703 -22.35 -17.54 21.10
N LYS A 704 -22.57 -18.78 20.64
CA LYS A 704 -22.86 -19.09 19.23
C LYS A 704 -24.08 -18.28 18.75
N TYR A 705 -24.04 -17.89 17.49
CA TYR A 705 -25.13 -17.23 16.80
C TYR A 705 -26.19 -18.23 16.38
N ASP A 706 -27.45 -17.88 16.60
CA ASP A 706 -28.63 -18.57 16.08
C ASP A 706 -29.65 -17.53 15.56
N ASP A 707 -30.52 -17.93 14.64
CA ASP A 707 -31.45 -17.01 13.95
C ASP A 707 -32.65 -16.56 14.81
N SER A 708 -32.76 -17.08 16.04
CA SER A 708 -33.79 -16.67 17.01
C SER A 708 -33.27 -15.59 17.97
N ARG A 709 -32.08 -15.80 18.55
CA ARG A 709 -31.45 -14.91 19.54
C ARG A 709 -30.56 -13.85 18.90
N ARG A 710 -29.92 -14.18 17.76
CA ARG A 710 -28.95 -13.34 17.04
C ARG A 710 -27.94 -12.68 18.00
N SER A 711 -27.27 -13.50 18.80
CA SER A 711 -26.35 -13.04 19.84
C SER A 711 -25.08 -12.46 19.19
N THR A 712 -24.72 -11.23 19.55
CA THR A 712 -23.65 -10.44 18.94
C THR A 712 -22.76 -9.85 20.03
N ILE A 713 -21.43 -10.01 19.92
CA ILE A 713 -20.50 -9.26 20.78
C ILE A 713 -20.31 -7.84 20.26
N HIS A 714 -20.52 -6.84 21.10
CA HIS A 714 -20.20 -5.44 20.81
C HIS A 714 -18.80 -5.13 21.37
N PHE A 715 -17.83 -4.91 20.48
CA PHE A 715 -16.48 -4.51 20.83
C PHE A 715 -16.42 -2.99 21.06
N ASN A 716 -16.11 -2.60 22.29
CA ASN A 716 -15.94 -1.23 22.75
C ASN A 716 -15.10 -1.23 24.05
N THR A 717 -14.77 -0.08 24.65
CA THR A 717 -14.02 0.02 25.91
C THR A 717 -14.60 -0.87 27.02
N ALA A 718 -15.93 -1.03 27.05
CA ALA A 718 -16.62 -2.06 27.83
C ALA A 718 -17.35 -3.02 26.87
N SER A 719 -16.64 -4.05 26.40
CA SER A 719 -17.18 -5.03 25.45
C SER A 719 -18.22 -5.94 26.12
N ARG A 720 -19.30 -6.27 25.40
CA ARG A 720 -20.39 -7.11 25.92
C ARG A 720 -21.17 -7.83 24.82
N THR A 721 -21.72 -9.00 25.12
CA THR A 721 -22.71 -9.67 24.25
C THR A 721 -24.09 -9.03 24.44
N VAL A 722 -24.82 -8.85 23.34
CA VAL A 722 -26.23 -8.43 23.32
C VAL A 722 -27.00 -9.29 22.31
N ASP A 723 -28.31 -9.41 22.52
CA ASP A 723 -29.17 -10.27 21.71
C ASP A 723 -30.00 -9.43 20.72
N ASN A 724 -29.96 -9.80 19.44
CA ASN A 724 -30.67 -9.18 18.33
C ASN A 724 -30.64 -7.62 18.32
N PRO A 725 -29.45 -6.99 18.34
CA PRO A 725 -29.30 -5.53 18.47
C PRO A 725 -29.92 -4.72 17.32
N LEU A 726 -30.23 -5.36 16.18
CA LEU A 726 -30.80 -4.75 14.99
C LEU A 726 -32.25 -5.15 14.69
N ASP A 727 -32.95 -5.86 15.60
CA ASP A 727 -34.31 -6.40 15.39
C ASP A 727 -35.28 -5.42 14.69
N LYS A 728 -35.38 -4.20 15.23
CA LYS A 728 -36.25 -3.15 14.67
C LYS A 728 -35.85 -2.74 13.26
N LYS A 729 -34.55 -2.61 12.99
CA LYS A 729 -34.04 -2.19 11.69
C LYS A 729 -34.17 -3.29 10.65
N LEU A 730 -33.86 -4.54 11.01
CA LEU A 730 -33.96 -5.71 10.14
C LEU A 730 -35.35 -5.81 9.50
N LYS A 731 -36.40 -5.62 10.32
CA LYS A 731 -37.80 -5.62 9.90
C LYS A 731 -38.16 -4.53 8.87
N LEU A 732 -37.47 -3.39 8.88
CA LEU A 732 -37.67 -2.32 7.87
C LEU A 732 -37.19 -2.75 6.47
N TRP A 733 -36.30 -3.74 6.41
CA TRP A 733 -35.72 -4.26 5.17
C TRP A 733 -36.33 -5.59 4.73
N ASP A 734 -37.28 -6.18 5.47
CA ASP A 734 -37.85 -7.51 5.17
C ASP A 734 -38.57 -7.57 3.81
N SER A 735 -39.28 -6.51 3.44
CA SER A 735 -39.90 -6.34 2.11
C SER A 735 -38.86 -6.12 1.00
N VAL A 736 -37.65 -5.68 1.34
CA VAL A 736 -36.50 -5.58 0.44
C VAL A 736 -35.83 -6.95 0.37
N HIS A 737 -36.50 -7.88 -0.29
CA HIS A 737 -35.96 -9.20 -0.60
C HIS A 737 -34.73 -9.05 -1.50
N GLN A 738 -33.54 -9.34 -0.94
CA GLN A 738 -32.31 -9.33 -1.73
C GLN A 738 -32.20 -10.61 -2.58
N PHE A 739 -32.19 -11.85 -2.02
CA PHE A 739 -32.28 -13.11 -2.81
C PHE A 739 -32.81 -14.35 -2.02
N PRO A 740 -33.17 -15.48 -2.69
CA PRO A 740 -33.65 -16.72 -2.04
C PRO A 740 -32.75 -17.99 -2.16
N GLY A 741 -32.46 -18.65 -1.01
CA GLY A 741 -32.39 -20.13 -0.82
C GLY A 741 -31.07 -20.94 -1.03
N TYR A 742 -30.61 -21.70 0.00
CA TYR A 742 -29.76 -22.92 -0.12
C TYR A 742 -29.74 -23.82 1.16
N ASN A 743 -29.24 -25.09 1.07
CA ASN A 743 -29.18 -26.11 2.15
C ASN A 743 -27.90 -27.04 2.15
N GLY A 744 -27.05 -27.01 3.20
CA GLY A 744 -26.47 -28.19 3.93
C GLY A 744 -25.17 -28.97 3.53
N HIS A 745 -24.27 -29.29 4.50
CA HIS A 745 -23.84 -30.71 4.78
C HIS A 745 -22.34 -31.22 4.72
N ARG A 746 -21.43 -30.98 5.70
CA ARG A 746 -20.58 -31.94 6.51
C ARG A 746 -19.12 -31.52 6.90
N GLU A 747 -18.72 -31.88 8.13
CA GLU A 747 -17.45 -31.58 8.88
C GLU A 747 -16.27 -32.58 8.70
N TYR A 748 -15.05 -32.20 9.15
CA TYR A 748 -14.17 -32.85 10.18
C TYR A 748 -12.95 -31.93 10.54
N SER A 749 -12.20 -32.20 11.64
CA SER A 749 -11.17 -31.36 12.33
C SER A 749 -9.68 -31.81 12.10
N SER A 750 -8.56 -31.21 12.58
CA SER A 750 -8.23 -30.30 13.74
C SER A 750 -6.80 -29.65 13.70
N VAL A 751 -6.60 -28.39 14.17
CA VAL A 751 -5.33 -27.60 14.43
C VAL A 751 -4.70 -26.79 13.26
N ASP A 752 -4.31 -25.50 13.44
CA ASP A 752 -4.76 -24.39 12.54
C ASP A 752 -3.76 -23.42 11.85
N ILE A 753 -4.23 -22.75 10.79
CA ILE A 753 -3.57 -21.65 10.04
C ILE A 753 -4.55 -20.48 9.88
N ILE A 754 -4.06 -19.22 9.81
CA ILE A 754 -4.86 -18.09 9.30
C ILE A 754 -4.30 -17.56 7.97
N LEU A 755 -5.17 -17.41 6.95
CA LEU A 755 -4.87 -16.78 5.67
C LEU A 755 -5.60 -15.43 5.53
N CYS A 756 -4.88 -14.32 5.65
CA CYS A 756 -5.38 -12.99 5.28
C CYS A 756 -5.33 -12.78 3.77
N THR A 757 -6.31 -12.06 3.20
CA THR A 757 -6.21 -11.56 1.81
C THR A 757 -5.29 -10.33 1.66
N SER A 758 -4.27 -10.15 2.52
CA SER A 758 -3.27 -9.04 2.50
C SER A 758 -2.00 -9.36 3.32
N ILE A 759 -0.78 -9.14 2.74
CA ILE A 759 0.64 -9.42 3.18
C ILE A 759 0.96 -9.27 4.72
N GLU A 760 1.83 -10.01 5.46
CA GLU A 760 3.02 -10.92 5.20
C GLU A 760 3.09 -12.25 6.05
N PHE A 761 3.95 -13.25 5.71
CA PHE A 761 4.08 -14.57 6.41
C PHE A 761 4.96 -14.55 7.68
N VAL A 762 4.51 -15.13 8.80
CA VAL A 762 5.28 -15.20 10.07
C VAL A 762 5.02 -16.46 10.94
N TYR A 763 6.02 -16.96 11.70
CA TYR A 763 5.92 -18.04 12.73
C TYR A 763 6.92 -17.85 13.93
N ALA A 764 6.69 -18.45 15.10
CA ALA A 764 7.56 -18.41 16.29
C ALA A 764 8.00 -19.82 16.77
N GLU A 765 9.30 -20.04 17.03
CA GLU A 765 9.78 -21.31 17.63
C GLU A 765 9.56 -21.36 19.15
N TYR A 766 9.08 -22.50 19.66
CA TYR A 766 8.92 -22.76 21.09
C TYR A 766 9.95 -23.80 21.54
N ASP A 767 11.01 -23.36 22.21
CA ASP A 767 12.09 -24.24 22.66
C ASP A 767 11.72 -24.92 23.99
N GLN A 768 11.26 -26.17 23.92
CA GLN A 768 11.06 -27.01 25.11
C GLN A 768 12.40 -27.62 25.54
N GLU A 769 13.16 -26.92 26.38
CA GLU A 769 13.91 -27.48 27.53
C GLU A 769 14.85 -26.42 28.17
N THR A 770 14.50 -25.90 29.34
CA THR A 770 15.26 -26.15 30.60
C THR A 770 14.66 -25.38 31.78
N SER A 771 14.84 -25.96 32.97
CA SER A 771 14.24 -25.54 34.23
C SER A 771 15.02 -24.47 35.01
N SER A 772 14.29 -23.75 35.88
CA SER A 772 14.75 -23.03 37.09
C SER A 772 15.34 -21.62 36.95
N GLY A 773 14.94 -20.69 37.84
CA GLY A 773 15.64 -19.39 37.98
C GLY A 773 14.83 -18.15 38.38
N SER A 774 13.95 -18.23 39.39
CA SER A 774 13.51 -17.13 40.29
C SER A 774 13.67 -15.63 39.90
N TYR A 775 12.52 -14.93 39.84
CA TYR A 775 12.27 -13.53 40.23
C TYR A 775 13.47 -12.60 40.56
N TYR A 776 13.55 -11.46 39.86
CA TYR A 776 13.23 -10.14 40.44
C TYR A 776 12.86 -9.10 39.37
#